data_AF-A0AAN9GF99-F1
#
_entry.id   AF-A0AAN9GF99-F1
#
_cell.length_a   1.000
_cell.length_b   1.000
_cell.length_c   1.000
_cell.angle_alpha   90.00
_cell.angle_beta   90.00
_cell.angle_gamma   90.00
#
_symmetry.space_group_name_H-M   'P 1'
#
loop_
_entity.id
_entity.type
_entity.pdbx_description
1 polymer ?
#
loop_
_entity_poly.entity_id
_entity_poly.type
_entity_poly.pdbx_seq_one_letter_code
_entity_poly.pdbx_strand_id
1 'polypeptide(L)'
;MTERLILRELEEALRKLKQKKAPGPDGISNDMLKHLGPGAKRFLLSIYNQSWSTGTVPTSWKVALIRPIPKKGKDKRDPSSYRPISLLSCVGKLLERIVNKRLLSLLESRSFLAPTQTGYRQHRSTEDQLALLTQEIEDAFQEKKKVLAVFFDLSRAFDTVWKEGLLLKLLHAGVHGKMFKWLSDFLFNRTARVMVDGTTSNLVKLREGVPQGGVISPTLFLVYINDITTTVPKHVSNTLHADDFAVWCAEEHTSTATHRIQNTINSVSSWSEHWALQLNTTKTVSTLFSLSTSKEKVLLKLKDQAVPQVDTPTFLGVTLDTRLTWKPQIEATEGRAMKKLSLMKKLAGTQWGANSGILKQVYTGAVRPVMEYASSTWTTASKTNKGKLDKVQNMGLKIILGAMKSTPIQEMEKTADLEPLKDRRKYKAVLQGEKMKRLTTHPLHQNLNKGTENRLKRKSLKHQVKDLQTEYAEALEADPSCCETLVSDVWAPRKSFHEVRTDVPGLTAKGEQSPHVQKALAMEMIQDRYPHCTWTHVYTDGSSENAVRNGGSGVYIRRPNGTTTSLSVPAGDLSSNYRAELHALITAAEHAAGEDRSRQNIVLLTDSLSALQSLLSGPTDLPTRQLDNCLSTLSQHNKVVLQWIPAHVGIAGNEEADRLAKGGARLPQPHNSTSYKEAKTLLQRKKKENWKKRNGDYNPQEDPINKLDRRSQTTIFRLRTGHCGLKKHLKRLGLADDAHCECGSEEQTPEHILQNCPHLETIRQKFWQEETSVGAKLWGPADELRKTADFLAATGLRI
;
A
#
# COMPACT_ATOMS: atom_id res chain seq x y z
N MET A 1 -21.39 -23.15 2.06
CA MET A 1 -21.31 -22.19 0.95
C MET A 1 -21.90 -22.78 -0.35
N THR A 2 -23.20 -23.06 -0.37
CA THR A 2 -23.92 -23.70 -1.51
C THR A 2 -24.76 -22.72 -2.33
N GLU A 3 -24.74 -21.46 -1.92
CA GLU A 3 -25.59 -20.40 -2.45
C GLU A 3 -25.20 -19.98 -3.85
N ARG A 4 -26.20 -19.46 -4.57
CA ARG A 4 -26.06 -18.86 -5.89
C ARG A 4 -25.13 -17.64 -5.84
N LEU A 5 -24.45 -17.35 -6.94
CA LEU A 5 -23.68 -16.11 -7.12
C LEU A 5 -24.64 -14.96 -7.37
N ILE A 6 -24.38 -13.81 -6.75
CA ILE A 6 -25.22 -12.60 -6.88
C ILE A 6 -24.53 -11.49 -7.67
N LEU A 7 -25.32 -10.53 -8.17
CA LEU A 7 -24.81 -9.43 -8.99
C LEU A 7 -23.78 -8.58 -8.24
N ARG A 8 -23.98 -8.34 -6.94
CA ARG A 8 -23.03 -7.60 -6.09
C ARG A 8 -21.62 -8.21 -6.12
N GLU A 9 -21.50 -9.53 -6.01
CA GLU A 9 -20.20 -10.21 -6.07
C GLU A 9 -19.51 -10.03 -7.42
N LEU A 10 -20.29 -10.08 -8.50
CA LEU A 10 -19.78 -9.81 -9.85
C LEU A 10 -19.26 -8.37 -9.98
N GLU A 11 -20.02 -7.40 -9.50
CA GLU A 11 -19.64 -5.98 -9.59
C GLU A 11 -18.43 -5.64 -8.72
N GLU A 12 -18.33 -6.20 -7.51
CA GLU A 12 -17.14 -6.10 -6.67
C GLU A 12 -15.91 -6.70 -7.37
N ALA A 13 -16.08 -7.84 -8.04
CA ALA A 13 -15.00 -8.49 -8.78
C ALA A 13 -14.58 -7.68 -10.03
N LEU A 14 -15.54 -7.07 -10.74
CA LEU A 14 -15.32 -6.19 -11.90
C LEU A 14 -14.54 -4.92 -11.51
N ARG A 15 -14.92 -4.26 -10.41
CA ARG A 15 -14.22 -3.06 -9.91
C ARG A 15 -12.73 -3.33 -9.66
N LYS A 16 -12.40 -4.53 -9.16
CA LYS A 16 -11.03 -4.97 -8.86
C LYS A 16 -10.19 -5.35 -10.09
N LEU A 17 -10.76 -5.40 -11.29
CA LEU A 17 -9.99 -5.70 -12.51
C LEU A 17 -8.99 -4.58 -12.83
N LYS A 18 -7.74 -4.95 -13.13
CA LYS A 18 -6.73 -4.00 -13.61
C LYS A 18 -6.88 -3.83 -15.12
N GLN A 19 -6.99 -2.60 -15.59
CA GLN A 19 -7.04 -2.26 -17.01
C GLN A 19 -5.68 -2.46 -17.70
N LYS A 20 -5.67 -2.48 -19.04
CA LYS A 20 -4.46 -2.62 -19.86
C LYS A 20 -3.68 -3.91 -19.56
N LYS A 21 -4.41 -4.99 -19.27
CA LYS A 21 -3.86 -6.34 -19.11
C LYS A 21 -4.08 -7.15 -20.38
N ALA A 22 -3.07 -7.93 -20.77
CA ALA A 22 -3.17 -8.80 -21.93
C ALA A 22 -4.32 -9.81 -21.77
N PRO A 23 -5.15 -10.01 -22.80
CA PRO A 23 -6.23 -10.99 -22.79
C PRO A 23 -5.69 -12.42 -22.86
N GLY A 24 -6.58 -13.37 -22.57
CA GLY A 24 -6.31 -14.80 -22.79
C GLY A 24 -6.54 -15.19 -24.26
N PRO A 25 -6.60 -16.50 -24.54
CA PRO A 25 -6.89 -17.04 -25.89
C PRO A 25 -8.23 -16.58 -26.48
N ASP A 26 -9.16 -16.14 -25.64
CA ASP A 26 -10.51 -15.68 -26.02
C ASP A 26 -10.55 -14.23 -26.51
N GLY A 27 -9.45 -13.48 -26.42
CA GLY A 27 -9.38 -12.07 -26.86
C GLY A 27 -10.14 -11.08 -25.96
N ILE A 28 -10.87 -11.55 -24.95
CA ILE A 28 -11.66 -10.69 -24.07
C ILE A 28 -10.75 -10.02 -23.05
N SER A 29 -10.71 -8.69 -23.06
CA SER A 29 -9.89 -7.90 -22.14
C SER A 29 -10.63 -7.52 -20.86
N ASN A 30 -9.88 -7.16 -19.81
CA ASN A 30 -10.45 -6.61 -18.58
C ASN A 30 -11.20 -5.28 -18.84
N ASP A 31 -10.76 -4.51 -19.82
CA ASP A 31 -11.38 -3.25 -20.21
C ASP A 31 -12.78 -3.49 -20.78
N MET A 32 -12.96 -4.49 -21.64
CA MET A 32 -14.29 -4.87 -22.15
C MET A 32 -15.23 -5.29 -21.01
N LEU A 33 -14.74 -6.08 -20.05
CA LEU A 33 -15.54 -6.53 -18.91
C LEU A 33 -16.00 -5.38 -18.01
N LYS A 34 -15.14 -4.35 -17.82
CA LYS A 34 -15.47 -3.18 -17.00
C LYS A 34 -16.56 -2.30 -17.61
N HIS A 35 -16.70 -2.29 -18.93
CA HIS A 35 -17.69 -1.47 -19.65
C HIS A 35 -18.99 -2.22 -19.96
N LEU A 36 -19.22 -3.41 -19.39
CA LEU A 36 -20.47 -4.13 -19.57
C LEU A 36 -21.66 -3.35 -18.99
N GLY A 37 -22.69 -3.15 -19.81
CA GLY A 37 -23.97 -2.61 -19.38
C GLY A 37 -24.75 -3.57 -18.45
N PRO A 38 -25.81 -3.09 -17.76
CA PRO A 38 -26.55 -3.88 -16.79
C PRO A 38 -27.11 -5.20 -17.33
N GLY A 39 -27.65 -5.22 -18.55
CA GLY A 39 -28.15 -6.44 -19.20
C GLY A 39 -27.05 -7.48 -19.41
N ALA A 40 -25.90 -7.05 -19.95
CA ALA A 40 -24.76 -7.93 -20.17
C ALA A 40 -24.16 -8.47 -18.86
N LYS A 41 -24.12 -7.67 -17.79
CA LYS A 41 -23.73 -8.13 -16.45
C LYS A 41 -24.67 -9.24 -15.93
N ARG A 42 -25.99 -9.09 -16.10
CA ARG A 42 -26.98 -10.12 -15.69
C ARG A 42 -26.81 -11.40 -16.51
N PHE A 43 -26.60 -11.27 -17.81
CA PHE A 43 -26.32 -12.42 -18.68
C PHE A 43 -25.03 -13.15 -18.26
N LEU A 44 -23.94 -12.43 -18.03
CA LEU A 44 -22.68 -13.01 -17.54
C LEU A 44 -22.85 -13.72 -16.19
N LEU A 45 -23.62 -13.12 -15.28
CA LEU A 45 -23.97 -13.74 -13.99
C LEU A 45 -24.76 -15.04 -14.16
N SER A 46 -25.61 -15.14 -15.19
CA SER A 46 -26.34 -16.37 -15.49
C SER A 46 -25.40 -17.50 -15.91
N ILE A 47 -24.41 -17.21 -16.77
CA ILE A 47 -23.35 -18.15 -17.18
C ILE A 47 -22.54 -18.62 -15.97
N TYR A 48 -22.13 -17.69 -15.11
CA TYR A 48 -21.39 -18.02 -13.89
C TYR A 48 -22.20 -18.89 -12.93
N ASN A 49 -23.49 -18.62 -12.79
CA ASN A 49 -24.36 -19.45 -11.97
C ASN A 49 -24.60 -20.83 -12.54
N GLN A 50 -24.66 -20.98 -13.86
CA GLN A 50 -24.73 -22.30 -14.50
C GLN A 50 -23.44 -23.09 -14.23
N SER A 51 -22.27 -22.47 -14.43
CA SER A 51 -20.97 -23.08 -14.09
C SER A 51 -20.87 -23.46 -12.61
N TRP A 52 -21.29 -22.58 -11.71
CA TRP A 52 -21.26 -22.81 -10.26
C TRP A 52 -22.24 -23.89 -9.79
N SER A 53 -23.44 -23.94 -10.35
CA SER A 53 -24.48 -24.90 -9.96
C SER A 53 -24.15 -26.33 -10.40
N THR A 54 -23.66 -26.48 -11.63
CA THR A 54 -23.21 -27.77 -12.19
C THR A 54 -21.87 -28.21 -11.62
N GLY A 55 -21.02 -27.25 -11.19
CA GLY A 55 -19.65 -27.52 -10.80
C GLY A 55 -18.71 -27.71 -12.00
N THR A 56 -19.11 -27.26 -13.19
CA THR A 56 -18.32 -27.41 -14.42
C THR A 56 -17.72 -26.07 -14.86
N VAL A 57 -16.43 -26.07 -15.18
CA VAL A 57 -15.68 -24.97 -15.78
C VAL A 57 -15.67 -25.12 -17.30
N PRO A 58 -16.14 -24.12 -18.06
CA PRO A 58 -16.06 -24.11 -19.52
C PRO A 58 -14.65 -24.44 -20.04
N THR A 59 -14.57 -25.32 -21.03
CA THR A 59 -13.29 -25.76 -21.63
C THR A 59 -12.48 -24.59 -22.16
N SER A 60 -13.11 -23.56 -22.72
CA SER A 60 -12.44 -22.34 -23.20
C SER A 60 -11.68 -21.60 -22.08
N TRP A 61 -12.11 -21.71 -20.83
CA TRP A 61 -11.44 -21.12 -19.67
C TRP A 61 -10.31 -22.01 -19.10
N LYS A 62 -10.24 -23.27 -19.57
CA LYS A 62 -9.21 -24.26 -19.20
C LYS A 62 -8.02 -24.26 -20.15
N VAL A 63 -8.00 -23.39 -21.16
CA VAL A 63 -6.88 -23.20 -22.11
C VAL A 63 -5.97 -22.05 -21.65
N ALA A 64 -4.67 -22.32 -21.58
CA ALA A 64 -3.63 -21.33 -21.28
C ALA A 64 -2.77 -21.01 -22.51
N LEU A 65 -2.44 -19.73 -22.70
CA LEU A 65 -1.42 -19.29 -23.65
C LEU A 65 -0.16 -18.87 -22.89
N ILE A 66 0.90 -19.68 -22.98
CA ILE A 66 2.15 -19.46 -22.28
C ILE A 66 3.01 -18.48 -23.08
N ARG A 67 3.40 -17.37 -22.46
CA ARG A 67 4.42 -16.44 -22.96
C ARG A 67 5.70 -16.56 -22.14
N PRO A 68 6.79 -17.11 -22.71
CA PRO A 68 8.08 -17.19 -22.03
C PRO A 68 8.67 -15.79 -21.80
N ILE A 69 8.99 -15.45 -20.54
CA ILE A 69 9.71 -14.21 -20.20
C ILE A 69 11.12 -14.56 -19.69
N PRO A 70 12.20 -14.02 -20.28
CA PRO A 70 13.55 -14.36 -19.87
C PRO A 70 13.86 -13.89 -18.44
N LYS A 71 14.47 -14.76 -17.65
CA LYS A 71 15.07 -14.42 -16.35
C LYS A 71 16.28 -13.54 -16.59
N LYS A 72 16.42 -12.49 -15.78
CA LYS A 72 17.50 -11.51 -15.93
C LYS A 72 18.87 -12.17 -15.70
N GLY A 73 19.81 -11.94 -16.62
CA GLY A 73 21.21 -12.38 -16.49
C GLY A 73 21.42 -13.90 -16.62
N LYS A 74 20.41 -14.63 -17.13
CA LYS A 74 20.51 -16.05 -17.44
C LYS A 74 20.68 -16.25 -18.94
N ASP A 75 21.26 -17.38 -19.33
CA ASP A 75 21.48 -17.71 -20.73
C ASP A 75 20.15 -17.86 -21.46
N LYS A 76 19.94 -17.06 -22.52
CA LYS A 76 18.72 -17.09 -23.33
C LYS A 76 18.59 -18.35 -24.19
N ARG A 77 19.66 -19.13 -24.34
CA ARG A 77 19.63 -20.40 -25.08
C ARG A 77 19.05 -21.54 -24.26
N ASP A 78 19.05 -21.42 -22.94
CA ASP A 78 18.48 -22.41 -22.03
C ASP A 78 16.97 -22.15 -21.80
N PRO A 79 16.06 -23.07 -22.15
CA PRO A 79 14.63 -22.94 -21.85
C PRO A 79 14.33 -22.75 -20.36
N SER A 80 15.16 -23.30 -19.47
CA SER A 80 15.03 -23.15 -18.01
C SER A 80 15.22 -21.70 -17.55
N SER A 81 15.85 -20.86 -18.39
CA SER A 81 16.03 -19.43 -18.16
C SER A 81 14.76 -18.62 -18.38
N TYR A 82 13.64 -19.20 -18.80
CA TYR A 82 12.39 -18.49 -19.01
C TYR A 82 11.39 -18.76 -17.88
N ARG A 83 10.52 -17.77 -17.62
CA ARG A 83 9.32 -17.94 -16.79
C ARG A 83 8.13 -18.20 -17.71
N PRO A 84 7.36 -19.30 -17.51
CA PRO A 84 6.19 -19.58 -18.32
C PRO A 84 4.98 -18.79 -17.80
N ILE A 85 4.78 -17.57 -18.29
CA ILE A 85 3.60 -16.78 -17.88
C ILE A 85 2.37 -17.26 -18.64
N SER A 86 1.37 -17.80 -17.92
CA SER A 86 0.13 -18.24 -18.56
C SER A 86 -0.88 -17.09 -18.67
N LEU A 87 -1.26 -16.75 -19.90
CA LEU A 87 -2.40 -15.90 -20.19
C LEU A 87 -3.66 -16.77 -20.20
N LEU A 88 -4.52 -16.55 -19.21
CA LEU A 88 -5.82 -17.21 -19.04
C LEU A 88 -6.96 -16.28 -19.42
N SER A 89 -8.12 -16.86 -19.76
CA SER A 89 -9.39 -16.13 -20.02
C SER A 89 -9.67 -15.09 -18.93
N CYS A 90 -9.91 -13.84 -19.34
CA CYS A 90 -10.29 -12.78 -18.39
C CYS A 90 -11.66 -13.03 -17.77
N VAL A 91 -12.57 -13.65 -18.55
CA VAL A 91 -13.90 -14.08 -18.09
C VAL A 91 -13.75 -15.16 -17.02
N GLY A 92 -12.99 -16.22 -17.29
CA GLY A 92 -12.72 -17.29 -16.31
C GLY A 92 -12.08 -16.76 -15.02
N LYS A 93 -11.06 -15.90 -15.14
CA LYS A 93 -10.39 -15.25 -13.99
C LYS A 93 -11.34 -14.39 -13.14
N LEU A 94 -12.38 -13.82 -13.74
CA LEU A 94 -13.38 -13.05 -13.03
C LEU A 94 -14.24 -13.96 -12.14
N LEU A 95 -14.66 -15.13 -12.63
CA LEU A 95 -15.33 -16.13 -11.79
C LEU A 95 -14.39 -16.70 -10.72
N GLU A 96 -13.14 -17.04 -11.08
CA GLU A 96 -12.12 -17.47 -10.10
C GLU A 96 -11.98 -16.48 -8.94
N ARG A 97 -12.07 -15.18 -9.20
CA ARG A 97 -12.00 -14.13 -8.17
C ARG A 97 -13.15 -14.23 -7.17
N ILE A 98 -14.37 -14.48 -7.66
CA ILE A 98 -15.57 -14.64 -6.83
C ILE A 98 -15.43 -15.91 -5.98
N VAL A 99 -15.08 -17.03 -6.60
CA VAL A 99 -14.89 -18.32 -5.90
C VAL A 99 -13.75 -18.22 -4.88
N ASN A 100 -12.64 -17.55 -5.21
CA ASN A 100 -11.51 -17.39 -4.31
C ASN A 100 -11.87 -16.53 -3.08
N LYS A 101 -12.70 -15.49 -3.24
CA LYS A 101 -13.19 -14.69 -2.10
C LYS A 101 -13.98 -15.57 -1.12
N ARG A 102 -14.85 -16.45 -1.64
CA ARG A 102 -15.61 -17.42 -0.83
C ARG A 102 -14.67 -18.44 -0.16
N LEU A 103 -13.73 -19.01 -0.91
CA LEU A 103 -12.76 -19.98 -0.39
C LEU A 103 -11.89 -19.39 0.73
N LEU A 104 -11.27 -18.24 0.52
CA LEU A 104 -10.44 -17.58 1.54
C LEU A 104 -11.24 -17.29 2.82
N SER A 105 -12.47 -16.80 2.68
CA SER A 105 -13.34 -16.61 3.85
C SER A 105 -13.61 -17.90 4.60
N LEU A 106 -13.83 -19.02 3.92
CA LEU A 106 -14.03 -20.30 4.57
C LEU A 106 -12.78 -20.69 5.37
N LEU A 107 -11.61 -20.62 4.73
CA LEU A 107 -10.33 -20.99 5.33
C LEU A 107 -10.01 -20.13 6.57
N GLU A 108 -10.21 -18.82 6.50
CA GLU A 108 -9.99 -17.90 7.61
C GLU A 108 -11.01 -18.11 8.74
N SER A 109 -12.30 -18.30 8.41
CA SER A 109 -13.37 -18.55 9.41
C SER A 109 -13.16 -19.84 10.21
N ARG A 110 -12.48 -20.83 9.62
CA ARG A 110 -12.16 -22.11 10.26
C ARG A 110 -10.75 -22.12 10.88
N SER A 111 -10.02 -21.01 10.84
CA SER A 111 -8.62 -20.94 11.27
C SER A 111 -7.74 -22.03 10.64
N PHE A 112 -8.05 -22.42 9.40
CA PHE A 112 -7.33 -23.50 8.71
C PHE A 112 -5.88 -23.10 8.41
N LEU A 113 -5.66 -21.84 7.98
CA LEU A 113 -4.34 -21.34 7.63
C LEU A 113 -3.52 -21.02 8.88
N ALA A 114 -2.33 -21.61 8.98
CA ALA A 114 -1.44 -21.48 10.12
C ALA A 114 -1.15 -20.00 10.45
N PRO A 115 -1.04 -19.60 11.73
CA PRO A 115 -0.69 -18.23 12.11
C PRO A 115 0.65 -17.74 11.54
N THR A 116 1.58 -18.66 11.26
CA THR A 116 2.89 -18.40 10.65
C THR A 116 2.86 -18.28 9.12
N GLN A 117 1.74 -18.68 8.47
CA GLN A 117 1.51 -18.49 7.05
C GLN A 117 1.09 -17.04 6.75
N THR A 118 1.90 -16.30 5.98
CA THR A 118 1.61 -14.88 5.64
C THR A 118 1.42 -14.61 4.15
N GLY A 119 1.71 -15.59 3.28
CA GLY A 119 1.59 -15.46 1.83
C GLY A 119 0.14 -15.23 1.40
N TYR A 120 -0.08 -14.28 0.49
CA TYR A 120 -1.39 -13.98 -0.14
C TYR A 120 -2.58 -13.73 0.80
N ARG A 121 -2.36 -13.58 2.11
CA ARG A 121 -3.41 -13.33 3.11
C ARG A 121 -3.61 -11.83 3.35
N GLN A 122 -4.84 -11.46 3.72
CA GLN A 122 -5.14 -10.07 4.05
C GLN A 122 -4.35 -9.61 5.28
N HIS A 123 -3.92 -8.35 5.26
CA HIS A 123 -3.19 -7.69 6.35
C HIS A 123 -1.87 -8.35 6.79
N ARG A 124 -1.38 -9.31 6.01
CA ARG A 124 -0.11 -10.01 6.21
C ARG A 124 0.85 -9.69 5.06
N SER A 125 2.14 -9.77 5.33
CA SER A 125 3.21 -9.32 4.44
C SER A 125 4.51 -10.07 4.70
N THR A 126 5.47 -9.95 3.78
CA THR A 126 6.83 -10.48 3.98
C THR A 126 7.54 -9.84 5.18
N GLU A 127 7.26 -8.57 5.46
CA GLU A 127 7.83 -7.83 6.60
C GLU A 127 7.43 -8.44 7.95
N ASP A 128 6.29 -9.12 8.03
CA ASP A 128 5.82 -9.78 9.27
C ASP A 128 6.72 -10.95 9.66
N GLN A 129 7.16 -11.73 8.68
CA GLN A 129 8.03 -12.88 8.91
C GLN A 129 9.46 -12.47 9.19
N LEU A 130 9.94 -11.48 8.44
CA LEU A 130 11.25 -10.88 8.70
C LEU A 130 11.28 -10.29 10.11
N ALA A 131 10.23 -9.58 10.54
CA ALA A 131 10.12 -9.07 11.90
C ALA A 131 10.12 -10.21 12.93
N LEU A 132 9.38 -11.30 12.71
CA LEU A 132 9.37 -12.46 13.60
C LEU A 132 10.76 -13.06 13.79
N LEU A 133 11.40 -13.47 12.68
CA LEU A 133 12.71 -14.10 12.71
C LEU A 133 13.76 -13.19 13.34
N THR A 134 13.79 -11.92 12.95
CA THR A 134 14.80 -10.97 13.47
C THR A 134 14.58 -10.64 14.93
N GLN A 135 13.33 -10.56 15.39
CA GLN A 135 13.01 -10.37 16.80
C GLN A 135 13.45 -11.58 17.63
N GLU A 136 13.21 -12.81 17.19
CA GLU A 136 13.67 -14.01 17.89
C GLU A 136 15.20 -14.15 17.92
N ILE A 137 15.89 -13.74 16.85
CA ILE A 137 17.37 -13.67 16.86
C ILE A 137 17.87 -12.62 17.86
N GLU A 138 17.26 -11.43 17.89
CA GLU A 138 17.62 -10.39 18.86
C GLU A 138 17.37 -10.84 20.30
N ASP A 139 16.24 -11.50 20.57
CA ASP A 139 15.91 -12.01 21.91
C ASP A 139 16.91 -13.11 22.33
N ALA A 140 17.26 -14.03 21.43
CA ALA A 140 18.32 -15.01 21.68
C ALA A 140 19.67 -14.35 22.00
N PHE A 141 20.03 -13.26 21.32
CA PHE A 141 21.24 -12.50 21.63
C PHE A 141 21.20 -11.88 23.02
N GLN A 142 20.05 -11.39 23.48
CA GLN A 142 19.89 -10.90 24.86
C GLN A 142 20.15 -12.02 25.87
N GLU A 143 19.64 -13.21 25.60
CA GLU A 143 19.78 -14.41 26.44
C GLU A 143 21.13 -15.14 26.31
N LYS A 144 22.11 -14.57 25.58
CA LYS A 144 23.42 -15.21 25.29
C LYS A 144 23.31 -16.54 24.50
N LYS A 145 22.19 -16.77 23.82
CA LYS A 145 21.94 -17.91 22.95
C LYS A 145 22.36 -17.63 21.51
N LYS A 146 22.46 -18.69 20.72
CA LYS A 146 22.69 -18.68 19.27
C LYS A 146 21.43 -19.17 18.56
N VAL A 147 21.20 -18.70 17.35
CA VAL A 147 20.08 -19.16 16.51
C VAL A 147 20.61 -19.88 15.29
N LEU A 148 20.25 -21.15 15.12
CA LEU A 148 20.50 -21.88 13.89
C LEU A 148 19.22 -21.87 13.05
N ALA A 149 19.30 -21.32 11.84
CA ALA A 149 18.17 -21.24 10.93
C ALA A 149 18.45 -21.99 9.62
N VAL A 150 17.40 -22.50 9.00
CA VAL A 150 17.42 -23.10 7.66
C VAL A 150 16.34 -22.45 6.81
N PHE A 151 16.71 -22.04 5.61
CA PHE A 151 15.85 -21.41 4.62
C PHE A 151 15.67 -22.40 3.46
N PHE A 152 14.48 -22.95 3.31
CA PHE A 152 14.15 -23.91 2.26
C PHE A 152 13.71 -23.21 0.97
N ASP A 153 14.10 -23.77 -0.18
CA ASP A 153 13.62 -23.36 -1.50
C ASP A 153 12.91 -24.54 -2.16
N LEU A 154 11.72 -24.32 -2.70
CA LEU A 154 10.96 -25.33 -3.43
C LEU A 154 11.21 -25.23 -4.93
N SER A 155 11.44 -26.38 -5.57
CA SER A 155 11.65 -26.45 -7.01
C SER A 155 10.31 -26.46 -7.74
N ARG A 156 10.00 -25.38 -8.46
CA ARG A 156 8.78 -25.25 -9.30
C ARG A 156 7.49 -25.56 -8.51
N ALA A 157 7.34 -24.92 -7.34
CA ALA A 157 6.30 -25.25 -6.36
C ALA A 157 4.87 -25.28 -6.94
N PHE A 158 4.51 -24.29 -7.77
CA PHE A 158 3.17 -24.24 -8.38
C PHE A 158 2.95 -25.31 -9.46
N ASP A 159 3.99 -25.69 -10.20
CA ASP A 159 3.90 -26.61 -11.33
C ASP A 159 3.90 -28.09 -10.89
N THR A 160 4.27 -28.36 -9.63
CA THR A 160 4.46 -29.70 -9.06
C THR A 160 3.37 -30.12 -8.09
N VAL A 161 2.38 -29.24 -7.82
CA VAL A 161 1.26 -29.57 -6.92
C VAL A 161 0.52 -30.81 -7.42
N TRP A 162 0.50 -31.85 -6.59
CA TRP A 162 -0.28 -33.06 -6.82
C TRP A 162 -1.77 -32.78 -6.65
N LYS A 163 -2.53 -32.88 -7.74
CA LYS A 163 -3.93 -32.40 -7.80
C LYS A 163 -4.88 -33.20 -6.92
N GLU A 164 -4.78 -34.52 -6.90
CA GLU A 164 -5.63 -35.37 -6.05
C GLU A 164 -5.32 -35.14 -4.57
N GLY A 165 -4.05 -34.98 -4.21
CA GLY A 165 -3.64 -34.60 -2.86
C GLY A 165 -4.17 -33.23 -2.44
N LEU A 166 -4.19 -32.25 -3.36
CA LEU A 166 -4.83 -30.96 -3.12
C LEU A 166 -6.34 -31.09 -2.88
N LEU A 167 -7.05 -31.93 -3.65
CA LEU A 167 -8.48 -32.19 -3.41
C LEU A 167 -8.72 -32.80 -2.03
N LEU A 168 -7.87 -33.74 -1.59
CA LEU A 168 -7.94 -34.29 -0.24
C LEU A 168 -7.78 -33.20 0.83
N LYS A 169 -6.78 -32.32 0.69
CA LYS A 169 -6.59 -31.19 1.62
C LYS A 169 -7.75 -30.20 1.61
N LEU A 170 -8.38 -29.97 0.46
CA LEU A 170 -9.60 -29.14 0.38
C LEU A 170 -10.75 -29.76 1.17
N LEU A 171 -10.94 -31.08 1.12
CA LEU A 171 -11.94 -31.77 1.94
C LEU A 171 -11.64 -31.60 3.43
N HIS A 172 -10.38 -31.78 3.85
CA HIS A 172 -9.96 -31.55 5.25
C HIS A 172 -10.15 -30.08 5.69
N ALA A 173 -10.03 -29.13 4.77
CA ALA A 173 -10.31 -27.72 5.01
C ALA A 173 -11.82 -27.41 5.13
N GLY A 174 -12.71 -28.41 4.97
CA GLY A 174 -14.15 -28.27 5.01
C GLY A 174 -14.79 -27.79 3.71
N VAL A 175 -14.08 -27.92 2.58
CA VAL A 175 -14.60 -27.56 1.25
C VAL A 175 -15.41 -28.72 0.69
N HIS A 176 -16.74 -28.54 0.59
CA HIS A 176 -17.66 -29.56 0.09
C HIS A 176 -18.64 -29.00 -0.95
N GLY A 177 -19.48 -29.87 -1.53
CA GLY A 177 -20.58 -29.50 -2.41
C GLY A 177 -20.14 -28.81 -3.70
N LYS A 178 -20.86 -27.75 -4.10
CA LYS A 178 -20.64 -27.02 -5.37
C LYS A 178 -19.21 -26.48 -5.51
N MET A 179 -18.66 -25.93 -4.44
CA MET A 179 -17.30 -25.38 -4.45
C MET A 179 -16.27 -26.48 -4.73
N PHE A 180 -16.39 -27.62 -4.05
CA PHE A 180 -15.50 -28.76 -4.25
C PHE A 180 -15.57 -29.29 -5.68
N LYS A 181 -16.78 -29.49 -6.22
CA LYS A 181 -16.99 -29.93 -7.61
C LYS A 181 -16.37 -28.95 -8.62
N TRP A 182 -16.62 -27.66 -8.44
CA TRP A 182 -16.08 -26.61 -9.31
C TRP A 182 -14.55 -26.54 -9.26
N LEU A 183 -13.95 -26.64 -8.06
CA LEU A 183 -12.49 -26.67 -7.89
C LEU A 183 -11.86 -27.92 -8.50
N SER A 184 -12.53 -29.08 -8.38
CA SER A 184 -12.13 -30.31 -9.04
C SER A 184 -12.11 -30.12 -10.56
N ASP A 185 -13.22 -29.70 -11.18
CA ASP A 185 -13.22 -29.49 -12.63
C ASP A 185 -12.26 -28.37 -13.10
N PHE A 186 -12.02 -27.36 -12.26
CA PHE A 186 -11.03 -26.31 -12.53
C PHE A 186 -9.61 -26.84 -12.66
N LEU A 187 -9.22 -27.84 -11.85
CA LEU A 187 -7.87 -28.41 -11.79
C LEU A 187 -7.57 -29.40 -12.92
N PHE A 188 -8.59 -30.15 -13.36
CA PHE A 188 -8.43 -31.23 -14.34
C PHE A 188 -8.69 -30.79 -15.78
N ASN A 189 -8.18 -31.59 -16.73
CA ASN A 189 -8.36 -31.40 -18.18
C ASN A 189 -7.98 -30.00 -18.70
N ARG A 190 -6.95 -29.39 -18.10
CA ARG A 190 -6.37 -28.14 -18.58
C ARG A 190 -5.37 -28.40 -19.68
N THR A 191 -5.33 -27.49 -20.65
CA THR A 191 -4.38 -27.54 -21.77
C THR A 191 -3.64 -26.21 -21.89
N ALA A 192 -2.41 -26.24 -22.37
CA ALA A 192 -1.62 -25.05 -22.66
C ALA A 192 -0.93 -25.14 -24.03
N ARG A 193 -0.64 -23.99 -24.62
CA ARG A 193 0.26 -23.85 -25.77
C ARG A 193 1.20 -22.69 -25.55
N VAL A 194 2.40 -22.77 -26.11
CA VAL A 194 3.43 -21.74 -26.00
C VAL A 194 3.35 -20.81 -27.20
N MET A 195 3.52 -19.51 -26.98
CA MET A 195 3.62 -18.51 -28.04
C MET A 195 4.96 -17.78 -27.98
N VAL A 196 5.68 -17.83 -29.10
CA VAL A 196 6.96 -17.15 -29.32
C VAL A 196 6.86 -16.40 -30.64
N ASP A 197 7.13 -15.10 -30.63
CA ASP A 197 7.16 -14.23 -31.82
C ASP A 197 5.94 -14.38 -32.75
N GLY A 198 4.76 -14.50 -32.16
CA GLY A 198 3.48 -14.60 -32.88
C GLY A 198 3.10 -16.03 -33.30
N THR A 199 4.03 -16.98 -33.24
CA THR A 199 3.78 -18.38 -33.59
C THR A 199 3.39 -19.20 -32.36
N THR A 200 2.44 -20.14 -32.51
CA THR A 200 1.96 -20.98 -31.41
C THR A 200 2.31 -22.45 -31.60
N SER A 201 2.67 -23.13 -30.51
CA SER A 201 2.80 -24.58 -30.48
C SER A 201 1.45 -25.30 -30.52
N ASN A 202 1.50 -26.64 -30.68
CA ASN A 202 0.39 -27.53 -30.39
C ASN A 202 -0.08 -27.41 -28.93
N LEU A 203 -1.34 -27.78 -28.68
CA LEU A 203 -1.90 -27.87 -27.33
C LEU A 203 -1.34 -29.10 -26.59
N VAL A 204 -0.96 -28.89 -25.34
CA VAL A 204 -0.43 -29.93 -24.44
C VAL A 204 -1.29 -30.00 -23.19
N LYS A 205 -1.60 -31.21 -22.72
CA LYS A 205 -2.34 -31.43 -21.47
C LYS A 205 -1.44 -31.20 -20.26
N LEU A 206 -1.91 -30.40 -19.30
CA LEU A 206 -1.21 -30.15 -18.03
C LEU A 206 -1.65 -31.18 -16.99
N ARG A 207 -0.77 -32.13 -16.66
CA ARG A 207 -1.07 -33.23 -15.73
C ARG A 207 -1.07 -32.77 -14.28
N GLU A 208 0.01 -32.16 -13.81
CA GLU A 208 0.16 -31.65 -12.45
C GLU A 208 0.13 -30.12 -12.38
N GLY A 209 0.11 -29.61 -11.16
CA GLY A 209 0.26 -28.19 -10.87
C GLY A 209 -1.03 -27.40 -10.90
N VAL A 210 -0.97 -26.22 -10.30
CA VAL A 210 -2.01 -25.19 -10.37
C VAL A 210 -1.61 -24.14 -11.42
N PRO A 211 -2.55 -23.57 -12.18
CA PRO A 211 -2.20 -22.70 -13.30
C PRO A 211 -1.53 -21.40 -12.81
N GLN A 212 -0.28 -21.16 -13.23
CA GLN A 212 0.44 -19.92 -12.90
C GLN A 212 -0.27 -18.71 -13.50
N GLY A 213 -0.66 -17.73 -12.67
CA GLY A 213 -1.42 -16.55 -13.12
C GLY A 213 -2.94 -16.70 -13.00
N GLY A 214 -3.44 -17.85 -12.55
CA GLY A 214 -4.81 -17.99 -12.04
C GLY A 214 -5.02 -17.16 -10.78
N VAL A 215 -6.23 -16.63 -10.59
CA VAL A 215 -6.58 -15.81 -9.43
C VAL A 215 -6.74 -16.67 -8.17
N ILE A 216 -7.21 -17.91 -8.33
CA ILE A 216 -7.43 -18.84 -7.22
C ILE A 216 -6.20 -19.71 -6.92
N SER A 217 -5.29 -19.88 -7.89
CA SER A 217 -4.10 -20.74 -7.76
C SER A 217 -3.23 -20.44 -6.54
N PRO A 218 -2.96 -19.17 -6.16
CA PRO A 218 -2.20 -18.87 -4.95
C PRO A 218 -2.87 -19.42 -3.68
N THR A 219 -4.19 -19.29 -3.56
CA THR A 219 -4.95 -19.81 -2.41
C THR A 219 -4.95 -21.33 -2.38
N LEU A 220 -5.07 -21.98 -3.54
CA LEU A 220 -4.97 -23.44 -3.63
C LEU A 220 -3.58 -23.93 -3.21
N PHE A 221 -2.53 -23.21 -3.60
CA PHE A 221 -1.18 -23.51 -3.14
C PHE A 221 -1.04 -23.33 -1.63
N LEU A 222 -1.65 -22.28 -1.04
CA LEU A 222 -1.69 -22.12 0.41
C LEU A 222 -2.31 -23.34 1.09
N VAL A 223 -3.49 -23.79 0.63
CA VAL A 223 -4.15 -24.99 1.18
C VAL A 223 -3.23 -26.21 1.09
N TYR A 224 -2.48 -26.32 0.00
CA TYR A 224 -1.60 -27.45 -0.25
C TYR A 224 -0.38 -27.49 0.68
N ILE A 225 0.28 -26.36 0.91
CA ILE A 225 1.53 -26.31 1.68
C ILE A 225 1.31 -26.12 3.18
N ASN A 226 0.12 -25.67 3.60
CA ASN A 226 -0.12 -25.15 4.96
C ASN A 226 0.28 -26.10 6.10
N ASP A 227 0.01 -27.39 5.96
CA ASP A 227 0.31 -28.41 6.96
C ASP A 227 1.81 -28.77 7.06
N ILE A 228 2.69 -28.23 6.22
CA ILE A 228 4.14 -28.31 6.47
C ILE A 228 4.51 -27.75 7.85
N THR A 229 3.75 -26.78 8.35
CA THR A 229 4.00 -26.19 9.67
C THR A 229 3.72 -27.18 10.80
N THR A 230 2.92 -28.23 10.58
CA THR A 230 2.61 -29.23 11.61
C THR A 230 3.72 -30.26 11.78
N THR A 231 4.67 -30.33 10.83
CA THR A 231 5.84 -31.22 10.93
C THR A 231 6.95 -30.64 11.79
N VAL A 232 6.84 -29.36 12.15
CA VAL A 232 7.84 -28.64 12.93
C VAL A 232 7.61 -28.90 14.43
N PRO A 233 8.61 -29.41 15.17
CA PRO A 233 8.49 -29.62 16.62
C PRO A 233 8.24 -28.32 17.38
N LYS A 234 7.56 -28.39 18.54
CA LYS A 234 7.21 -27.21 19.36
C LYS A 234 8.40 -26.33 19.79
N HIS A 235 9.60 -26.91 19.89
CA HIS A 235 10.83 -26.22 20.29
C HIS A 235 11.59 -25.60 19.10
N VAL A 236 11.04 -25.70 17.89
CA VAL A 236 11.57 -25.08 16.67
C VAL A 236 10.52 -24.12 16.15
N SER A 237 10.94 -22.87 15.93
CA SER A 237 10.10 -21.84 15.33
C SER A 237 10.07 -22.02 13.81
N ASN A 238 9.00 -21.55 13.17
CA ASN A 238 8.87 -21.58 11.72
C ASN A 238 8.17 -20.34 11.17
N THR A 239 8.36 -20.13 9.87
CA THR A 239 7.62 -19.14 9.09
C THR A 239 7.41 -19.62 7.67
N LEU A 240 6.28 -19.25 7.06
CA LEU A 240 5.87 -19.75 5.75
C LEU A 240 5.21 -18.64 4.93
N HIS A 241 5.82 -18.16 3.85
CA HIS A 241 5.23 -17.15 2.97
C HIS A 241 5.07 -17.72 1.58
N ALA A 242 3.86 -18.18 1.26
CA ALA A 242 3.65 -18.96 0.05
C ALA A 242 4.62 -20.15 0.03
N ASP A 243 5.59 -20.18 -0.89
CA ASP A 243 6.60 -21.22 -1.07
C ASP A 243 7.89 -20.98 -0.25
N ASP A 244 8.10 -19.77 0.27
CA ASP A 244 9.25 -19.45 1.13
C ASP A 244 9.03 -20.02 2.54
N PHE A 245 9.75 -21.08 2.92
CA PHE A 245 9.66 -21.71 4.23
C PHE A 245 10.99 -21.63 4.97
N ALA A 246 10.95 -21.25 6.25
CA ALA A 246 12.14 -21.24 7.10
C ALA A 246 11.84 -21.75 8.50
N VAL A 247 12.82 -22.42 9.10
CA VAL A 247 12.76 -22.93 10.47
C VAL A 247 14.01 -22.51 11.23
N TRP A 248 13.88 -22.31 12.55
CA TRP A 248 15.02 -21.97 13.39
C TRP A 248 14.78 -22.35 14.86
N CYS A 249 15.86 -22.51 15.62
CA CYS A 249 15.80 -22.69 17.06
C CYS A 249 16.89 -21.86 17.76
N ALA A 250 16.59 -21.42 18.98
CA ALA A 250 17.51 -20.66 19.82
C ALA A 250 18.04 -21.54 20.96
N GLU A 251 19.35 -21.76 21.02
CA GLU A 251 19.99 -22.63 22.02
C GLU A 251 21.30 -22.02 22.53
N GLU A 252 21.73 -22.44 23.72
CA GLU A 252 23.05 -22.08 24.28
C GLU A 252 24.18 -22.81 23.52
N HIS A 253 23.94 -24.07 23.17
CA HIS A 253 24.92 -24.94 22.52
C HIS A 253 24.53 -25.22 21.07
N THR A 254 25.50 -25.05 20.17
CA THR A 254 25.36 -25.27 18.72
C THR A 254 25.05 -26.73 18.41
N SER A 255 25.56 -27.68 19.19
CA SER A 255 25.25 -29.12 19.05
C SER A 255 23.76 -29.41 19.25
N THR A 256 23.15 -28.86 20.29
CA THR A 256 21.71 -28.99 20.56
C THR A 256 20.88 -28.38 19.43
N ALA A 257 21.26 -27.19 18.95
CA ALA A 257 20.59 -26.55 17.82
C ALA A 257 20.68 -27.39 16.55
N THR A 258 21.88 -27.95 16.28
CA THR A 258 22.13 -28.81 15.11
C THR A 258 21.23 -30.05 15.14
N HIS A 259 21.15 -30.73 16.28
CA HIS A 259 20.29 -31.91 16.44
C HIS A 259 18.80 -31.58 16.21
N ARG A 260 18.29 -30.52 16.84
CA ARG A 260 16.88 -30.09 16.70
C ARG A 260 16.52 -29.71 15.25
N ILE A 261 17.41 -28.96 14.60
CA ILE A 261 17.22 -28.55 13.21
C ILE A 261 17.35 -29.73 12.25
N GLN A 262 18.31 -30.64 12.44
CA GLN A 262 18.46 -31.82 11.59
C GLN A 262 17.21 -32.72 11.66
N ASN A 263 16.66 -32.95 12.85
CA ASN A 263 15.42 -33.71 13.01
C ASN A 263 14.26 -33.01 12.29
N THR A 264 14.20 -31.67 12.35
CA THR A 264 13.19 -30.89 11.63
C THR A 264 13.37 -31.00 10.10
N ILE A 265 14.60 -30.93 9.59
CA ILE A 265 14.89 -31.13 8.16
C ILE A 265 14.40 -32.50 7.70
N ASN A 266 14.65 -33.55 8.49
CA ASN A 266 14.21 -34.91 8.16
C ASN A 266 12.68 -35.00 8.08
N SER A 267 11.96 -34.44 9.05
CA SER A 267 10.49 -34.39 9.04
C SER A 267 9.93 -33.61 7.85
N VAL A 268 10.55 -32.46 7.53
CA VAL A 268 10.17 -31.63 6.37
C VAL A 268 10.45 -32.36 5.05
N SER A 269 11.57 -33.07 4.94
CA SER A 269 11.91 -33.87 3.77
C SER A 269 10.91 -35.00 3.56
N SER A 270 10.58 -35.76 4.61
CA SER A 270 9.58 -36.83 4.57
C SER A 270 8.20 -36.31 4.15
N TRP A 271 7.76 -35.19 4.74
CA TRP A 271 6.52 -34.53 4.33
C TRP A 271 6.56 -34.09 2.87
N SER A 272 7.67 -33.53 2.41
CA SER A 272 7.81 -33.08 1.01
C SER A 272 7.70 -34.24 0.03
N GLU A 273 8.27 -35.41 0.37
CA GLU A 273 8.18 -36.62 -0.45
C GLU A 273 6.76 -37.19 -0.46
N HIS A 274 6.11 -37.26 0.70
CA HIS A 274 4.73 -37.72 0.82
C HIS A 274 3.75 -36.87 0.01
N TRP A 275 3.95 -35.55 0.02
CA TRP A 275 3.14 -34.60 -0.75
C TRP A 275 3.76 -34.22 -2.10
N ALA A 276 4.67 -35.03 -2.66
CA ALA A 276 5.22 -34.84 -4.00
C ALA A 276 5.81 -33.43 -4.30
N LEU A 277 6.28 -32.71 -3.27
CA LEU A 277 6.98 -31.43 -3.39
C LEU A 277 8.49 -31.63 -3.37
N GLN A 278 9.19 -30.98 -4.30
CA GLN A 278 10.63 -31.12 -4.42
C GLN A 278 11.38 -29.98 -3.74
N LEU A 279 12.09 -30.30 -2.67
CA LEU A 279 13.04 -29.36 -2.03
C LEU A 279 14.28 -29.19 -2.91
N ASN A 280 14.73 -27.95 -3.06
CA ASN A 280 15.96 -27.61 -3.77
C ASN A 280 17.16 -27.70 -2.82
N THR A 281 17.93 -28.78 -2.91
CA THR A 281 19.10 -29.00 -2.04
C THR A 281 20.19 -27.94 -2.21
N THR A 282 20.38 -27.42 -3.43
CA THR A 282 21.45 -26.44 -3.73
C THR A 282 21.15 -25.02 -3.27
N LYS A 283 19.87 -24.66 -3.19
CA LYS A 283 19.43 -23.32 -2.75
C LYS A 283 18.95 -23.29 -1.31
N THR A 284 18.61 -24.44 -0.74
CA THR A 284 18.35 -24.55 0.69
C THR A 284 19.66 -24.27 1.42
N VAL A 285 19.65 -23.31 2.34
CA VAL A 285 20.86 -22.86 3.05
C VAL A 285 20.60 -22.77 4.55
N SER A 286 21.66 -22.89 5.33
CA SER A 286 21.64 -22.71 6.78
C SER A 286 22.47 -21.49 7.21
N THR A 287 22.12 -20.89 8.34
CA THR A 287 22.88 -19.79 8.92
C THR A 287 22.86 -19.89 10.44
N LEU A 288 24.04 -19.74 11.05
CA LEU A 288 24.20 -19.63 12.49
C LEU A 288 24.33 -18.15 12.86
N PHE A 289 23.29 -17.60 13.49
CA PHE A 289 23.30 -16.25 14.04
C PHE A 289 23.87 -16.27 15.46
N SER A 290 24.92 -15.48 15.68
CA SER A 290 25.62 -15.41 16.96
C SER A 290 26.39 -14.10 17.09
N LEU A 291 26.46 -13.55 18.29
CA LEU A 291 27.36 -12.44 18.62
C LEU A 291 28.81 -12.89 18.84
N SER A 292 29.06 -14.20 18.94
CA SER A 292 30.41 -14.76 19.03
C SER A 292 31.25 -14.36 17.81
N THR A 293 32.54 -14.11 18.05
CA THR A 293 33.53 -13.91 17.00
C THR A 293 34.06 -15.23 16.45
N SER A 294 33.87 -16.33 17.17
CA SER A 294 34.26 -17.67 16.72
C SER A 294 33.34 -18.17 15.62
N LYS A 295 33.93 -18.64 14.51
CA LYS A 295 33.19 -19.26 13.42
C LYS A 295 33.00 -20.74 13.71
N GLU A 296 31.78 -21.11 14.06
CA GLU A 296 31.39 -22.51 14.26
C GLU A 296 30.80 -23.08 12.97
N LYS A 297 31.29 -24.24 12.56
CA LYS A 297 30.74 -24.99 11.43
C LYS A 297 29.63 -25.90 11.91
N VAL A 298 28.52 -25.89 11.19
CA VAL A 298 27.36 -26.74 11.42
C VAL A 298 27.24 -27.70 10.24
N LEU A 299 27.13 -29.00 10.54
CA LEU A 299 26.95 -30.04 9.53
C LEU A 299 25.49 -30.48 9.53
N LEU A 300 24.72 -29.95 8.58
CA LEU A 300 23.34 -30.36 8.30
C LEU A 300 23.29 -31.08 6.95
N LYS A 301 22.38 -32.05 6.84
CA LYS A 301 22.11 -32.78 5.60
C LYS A 301 20.64 -32.68 5.24
N LEU A 302 20.35 -32.45 3.97
CA LEU A 302 19.02 -32.58 3.39
C LEU A 302 19.10 -33.73 2.38
N LYS A 303 18.45 -34.84 2.71
CA LYS A 303 18.71 -36.14 2.07
C LYS A 303 20.19 -36.49 2.24
N ASP A 304 20.89 -36.81 1.16
CA ASP A 304 22.33 -37.14 1.19
C ASP A 304 23.25 -35.93 0.92
N GLN A 305 22.70 -34.74 0.72
CA GLN A 305 23.48 -33.54 0.41
C GLN A 305 23.66 -32.63 1.62
N ALA A 306 24.88 -32.11 1.79
CA ALA A 306 25.16 -31.12 2.82
C ALA A 306 24.42 -29.80 2.54
N VAL A 307 23.74 -29.27 3.55
CA VAL A 307 23.09 -27.96 3.47
C VAL A 307 24.17 -26.88 3.65
N PRO A 308 24.43 -26.02 2.64
CA PRO A 308 25.48 -25.01 2.74
C PRO A 308 25.21 -24.03 3.89
N GLN A 309 26.21 -23.80 4.73
CA GLN A 309 26.18 -22.75 5.75
C GLN A 309 26.65 -21.43 5.13
N VAL A 310 25.79 -20.40 5.17
CA VAL A 310 26.07 -19.08 4.59
C VAL A 310 25.99 -18.00 5.66
N ASP A 311 26.93 -17.05 5.61
CA ASP A 311 26.99 -15.93 6.57
C ASP A 311 25.98 -14.81 6.23
N THR A 312 25.52 -14.75 4.97
CA THR A 312 24.64 -13.70 4.45
C THR A 312 23.45 -14.23 3.64
N PRO A 313 22.53 -15.00 4.27
CA PRO A 313 21.38 -15.56 3.56
C PRO A 313 20.45 -14.45 3.06
N THR A 314 19.83 -14.66 1.89
CA THR A 314 18.77 -13.78 1.41
C THR A 314 17.42 -14.45 1.63
N PHE A 315 16.57 -13.81 2.41
CA PHE A 315 15.23 -14.29 2.75
C PHE A 315 14.20 -13.19 2.46
N LEU A 316 13.15 -13.50 1.70
CA LEU A 316 12.08 -12.55 1.32
C LEU A 316 12.59 -11.21 0.73
N GLY A 317 13.70 -11.28 -0.01
CA GLY A 317 14.33 -10.11 -0.65
C GLY A 317 15.17 -9.23 0.28
N VAL A 318 15.46 -9.70 1.51
CA VAL A 318 16.34 -9.06 2.48
C VAL A 318 17.55 -9.95 2.76
N THR A 319 18.74 -9.38 2.69
CA THR A 319 20.00 -10.06 3.01
C THR A 319 20.32 -9.90 4.48
N LEU A 320 20.27 -11.00 5.24
CA LEU A 320 20.64 -11.00 6.65
C LEU A 320 22.16 -11.13 6.79
N ASP A 321 22.68 -10.89 7.99
CA ASP A 321 24.04 -11.21 8.38
C ASP A 321 24.05 -11.85 9.77
N THR A 322 25.04 -12.67 10.09
CA THR A 322 25.09 -13.50 11.33
C THR A 322 24.95 -12.71 12.63
N ARG A 323 25.19 -11.40 12.62
CA ARG A 323 25.04 -10.50 13.77
C ARG A 323 23.90 -9.48 13.63
N LEU A 324 23.11 -9.54 12.55
CA LEU A 324 22.08 -8.57 12.19
C LEU A 324 22.58 -7.12 12.27
N THR A 325 23.77 -6.84 11.72
CA THR A 325 24.30 -5.48 11.56
C THR A 325 23.62 -4.71 10.43
N TRP A 326 22.95 -5.44 9.53
CA TRP A 326 22.25 -4.94 8.34
C TRP A 326 23.14 -4.27 7.30
N LYS A 327 24.46 -4.37 7.47
CA LYS A 327 25.42 -3.75 6.54
C LYS A 327 25.28 -4.32 5.12
N PRO A 328 25.27 -5.66 4.90
CA PRO A 328 25.14 -6.22 3.55
C PRO A 328 23.81 -5.84 2.88
N GLN A 329 22.70 -5.85 3.63
CA GLN A 329 21.38 -5.43 3.12
C GLN A 329 21.39 -3.99 2.63
N ILE A 330 21.95 -3.09 3.45
CA ILE A 330 21.96 -1.65 3.15
C ILE A 330 22.86 -1.37 1.95
N GLU A 331 24.03 -1.99 1.87
CA GLU A 331 24.95 -1.84 0.72
C GLU A 331 24.34 -2.38 -0.58
N ALA A 332 23.69 -3.55 -0.53
CA ALA A 332 22.97 -4.09 -1.68
C ALA A 332 21.80 -3.18 -2.11
N THR A 333 21.10 -2.58 -1.14
CA THR A 333 19.99 -1.66 -1.39
C THR A 333 20.46 -0.32 -1.96
N GLU A 334 21.54 0.24 -1.41
CA GLU A 334 22.23 1.42 -1.94
C GLU A 334 22.64 1.19 -3.39
N GLY A 335 23.32 0.08 -3.70
CA GLY A 335 23.73 -0.24 -5.07
C GLY A 335 22.55 -0.36 -6.04
N ARG A 336 21.43 -0.96 -5.62
CA ARG A 336 20.20 -1.03 -6.43
C ARG A 336 19.57 0.35 -6.63
N ALA A 337 19.50 1.17 -5.59
CA ALA A 337 18.94 2.51 -5.66
C ALA A 337 19.79 3.43 -6.55
N MET A 338 21.12 3.37 -6.41
CA MET A 338 22.08 4.11 -7.22
C MET A 338 21.98 3.77 -8.71
N LYS A 339 21.78 2.48 -9.06
CA LYS A 339 21.54 2.07 -10.46
C LYS A 339 20.26 2.68 -11.05
N LYS A 340 19.20 2.83 -10.24
CA LYS A 340 17.98 3.51 -10.71
C LYS A 340 18.16 5.02 -10.77
N LEU A 341 18.90 5.58 -9.81
CA LEU A 341 19.20 6.99 -9.76
C LEU A 341 20.08 7.43 -10.95
N SER A 342 21.03 6.60 -11.37
CA SER A 342 21.85 6.87 -12.55
C SER A 342 21.04 6.88 -13.85
N LEU A 343 20.00 6.05 -13.95
CA LEU A 343 19.04 6.12 -15.05
C LEU A 343 18.23 7.41 -15.00
N MET A 344 17.74 7.81 -13.82
CA MET A 344 17.04 9.08 -13.63
C MET A 344 17.91 10.28 -14.02
N LYS A 345 19.21 10.25 -13.70
CA LYS A 345 20.17 11.30 -14.08
C LYS A 345 20.29 11.48 -15.60
N LYS A 346 19.99 10.46 -16.41
CA LYS A 346 20.00 10.56 -17.88
C LYS A 346 18.78 11.29 -18.45
N LEU A 347 17.73 11.50 -17.65
CA LEU A 347 16.49 12.14 -18.09
C LEU A 347 16.57 13.68 -18.09
N ALA A 348 17.54 14.26 -17.38
CA ALA A 348 17.68 15.70 -17.27
C ALA A 348 19.09 16.14 -16.89
N GLY A 349 19.52 17.26 -17.46
CA GLY A 349 20.62 18.08 -16.97
C GLY A 349 20.14 19.20 -16.04
N THR A 350 20.96 20.22 -15.84
CA THR A 350 20.59 21.46 -15.14
C THR A 350 19.81 22.42 -16.05
N GLN A 351 20.04 22.37 -17.36
CA GLN A 351 19.44 23.29 -18.33
C GLN A 351 18.49 22.61 -19.33
N TRP A 352 18.40 21.28 -19.33
CA TRP A 352 17.63 20.52 -20.32
C TRP A 352 16.96 19.29 -19.70
N GLY A 353 15.93 18.78 -20.39
CA GLY A 353 15.25 17.52 -20.06
C GLY A 353 14.07 17.70 -19.11
N ALA A 354 13.74 16.65 -18.38
CA ALA A 354 12.56 16.61 -17.52
C ALA A 354 12.60 17.66 -16.40
N ASN A 355 11.45 18.30 -16.13
CA ASN A 355 11.29 19.24 -15.03
C ASN A 355 11.30 18.56 -13.65
N SER A 356 11.36 19.36 -12.57
CA SER A 356 11.43 18.86 -11.18
C SER A 356 10.26 17.94 -10.82
N GLY A 357 9.05 18.24 -11.29
CA GLY A 357 7.84 17.45 -11.06
C GLY A 357 7.94 16.03 -11.62
N ILE A 358 8.35 15.89 -12.88
CA ILE A 358 8.55 14.58 -13.53
C ILE A 358 9.68 13.82 -12.83
N LEU A 359 10.80 14.47 -12.54
CA LEU A 359 11.92 13.82 -11.84
C LEU A 359 11.53 13.36 -10.43
N LYS A 360 10.72 14.14 -9.71
CA LYS A 360 10.14 13.74 -8.41
C LYS A 360 9.26 12.51 -8.57
N GLN A 361 8.41 12.45 -9.59
CA GLN A 361 7.58 11.26 -9.86
C GLN A 361 8.45 10.02 -10.15
N VAL A 362 9.49 10.15 -10.97
CA VAL A 362 10.43 9.06 -11.24
C VAL A 362 11.16 8.62 -9.96
N TYR A 363 11.67 9.57 -9.17
CA TYR A 363 12.33 9.27 -7.89
C TYR A 363 11.40 8.53 -6.94
N THR A 364 10.20 9.07 -6.71
CA THR A 364 9.23 8.53 -5.75
C THR A 364 8.61 7.21 -6.20
N GLY A 365 8.49 6.96 -7.50
CA GLY A 365 7.95 5.74 -8.08
C GLY A 365 8.97 4.63 -8.34
N ALA A 366 10.24 4.97 -8.62
CA ALA A 366 11.25 3.98 -9.02
C ALA A 366 12.41 3.84 -8.02
N VAL A 367 12.97 4.94 -7.51
CA VAL A 367 14.19 4.95 -6.68
C VAL A 367 13.85 4.74 -5.21
N ARG A 368 13.01 5.61 -4.63
CA ARG A 368 12.64 5.59 -3.21
C ARG A 368 12.08 4.25 -2.73
N PRO A 369 11.18 3.56 -3.46
CA PRO A 369 10.63 2.28 -3.00
C PRO A 369 11.68 1.19 -2.79
N VAL A 370 12.81 1.24 -3.53
CA VAL A 370 13.93 0.30 -3.32
C VAL A 370 14.56 0.51 -1.94
N MET A 371 14.73 1.76 -1.53
CA MET A 371 15.36 2.11 -0.25
C MET A 371 14.45 1.89 0.96
N GLU A 372 13.13 1.84 0.76
CA GLU A 372 12.18 1.69 1.85
C GLU A 372 11.60 0.28 2.00
N TYR A 373 11.93 -0.66 1.11
CA TYR A 373 11.46 -2.04 1.23
C TYR A 373 12.00 -2.68 2.50
N ALA A 374 11.11 -3.28 3.30
CA ALA A 374 11.43 -3.92 4.59
C ALA A 374 12.14 -3.00 5.59
N SER A 375 12.01 -1.67 5.49
CA SER A 375 12.71 -0.76 6.40
C SER A 375 12.29 -0.84 7.86
N SER A 376 11.13 -1.43 8.11
CA SER A 376 10.61 -1.77 9.43
C SER A 376 11.41 -2.88 10.10
N THR A 377 12.14 -3.73 9.37
CA THR A 377 12.85 -4.89 9.94
C THR A 377 14.30 -4.55 10.29
N TRP A 378 14.97 -3.74 9.47
CA TRP A 378 16.35 -3.30 9.70
C TRP A 378 16.44 -1.96 10.44
N THR A 379 15.43 -1.62 11.24
CA THR A 379 15.45 -0.42 12.09
C THR A 379 16.59 -0.50 13.11
N THR A 380 17.04 -1.71 13.49
CA THR A 380 18.17 -1.92 14.41
C THR A 380 19.55 -1.59 13.82
N ALA A 381 19.63 -1.31 12.51
CA ALA A 381 20.86 -0.87 11.87
C ALA A 381 21.47 0.41 12.48
N SER A 382 22.79 0.55 12.39
CA SER A 382 23.50 1.75 12.88
C SER A 382 23.09 3.02 12.13
N LYS A 383 23.23 4.18 12.78
CA LYS A 383 23.01 5.49 12.13
C LYS A 383 23.90 5.66 10.89
N THR A 384 25.16 5.22 10.98
CA THR A 384 26.12 5.26 9.87
C THR A 384 25.64 4.46 8.66
N ASN A 385 25.15 3.24 8.86
CA ASN A 385 24.63 2.42 7.78
C ASN A 385 23.37 3.06 7.16
N LYS A 386 22.39 3.47 7.97
CA LYS A 386 21.18 4.15 7.47
C LYS A 386 21.51 5.43 6.68
N GLY A 387 22.52 6.17 7.12
CA GLY A 387 23.01 7.38 6.48
C GLY A 387 23.50 7.17 5.04
N LYS A 388 23.90 5.96 4.65
CA LYS A 388 24.24 5.64 3.24
C LYS A 388 23.03 5.85 2.32
N LEU A 389 21.84 5.41 2.73
CA LEU A 389 20.61 5.60 1.97
C LEU A 389 20.16 7.06 1.98
N ASP A 390 20.40 7.80 3.07
CA ASP A 390 20.10 9.23 3.14
C ASP A 390 20.95 10.02 2.14
N LYS A 391 22.21 9.62 1.91
CA LYS A 391 23.06 10.20 0.85
C LYS A 391 22.48 9.97 -0.55
N VAL A 392 21.90 8.80 -0.83
CA VAL A 392 21.23 8.53 -2.12
C VAL A 392 20.03 9.45 -2.31
N GLN A 393 19.22 9.68 -1.27
CA GLN A 393 18.15 10.69 -1.30
C GLN A 393 18.70 12.09 -1.61
N ASN A 394 19.77 12.50 -0.93
CA ASN A 394 20.39 13.81 -1.16
C ASN A 394 20.89 13.97 -2.60
N MET A 395 21.42 12.91 -3.20
CA MET A 395 21.79 12.91 -4.63
C MET A 395 20.56 13.03 -5.54
N GLY A 396 19.46 12.33 -5.20
CA GLY A 396 18.19 12.45 -5.91
C GLY A 396 17.60 13.86 -5.86
N LEU A 397 17.61 14.49 -4.69
CA LEU A 397 17.19 15.87 -4.50
C LEU A 397 17.98 16.85 -5.37
N LYS A 398 19.32 16.69 -5.44
CA LYS A 398 20.17 17.52 -6.30
C LYS A 398 19.82 17.37 -7.78
N ILE A 399 19.51 16.14 -8.23
CA ILE A 399 19.06 15.91 -9.60
C ILE A 399 17.68 16.54 -9.83
N ILE A 400 16.73 16.37 -8.91
CA ILE A 400 15.37 16.90 -9.04
C ILE A 400 15.38 18.42 -9.15
N LEU A 401 16.18 19.11 -8.34
CA LEU A 401 16.16 20.59 -8.25
C LEU A 401 17.26 21.28 -9.08
N GLY A 402 18.18 20.51 -9.68
CA GLY A 402 19.37 21.08 -10.31
C GLY A 402 20.32 21.74 -9.31
N ALA A 403 20.26 21.33 -8.04
CA ALA A 403 20.95 21.97 -6.92
C ALA A 403 22.48 21.81 -6.97
N MET A 404 23.19 22.76 -6.36
CA MET A 404 24.64 22.68 -6.16
C MET A 404 24.98 21.66 -5.08
N LYS A 405 26.23 21.15 -5.06
CA LYS A 405 26.65 20.16 -4.06
C LYS A 405 26.53 20.69 -2.63
N SER A 406 26.73 22.00 -2.45
CA SER A 406 26.74 22.75 -1.20
C SER A 406 25.34 23.11 -0.67
N THR A 407 24.28 22.97 -1.48
CA THR A 407 22.93 23.38 -1.09
C THR A 407 22.45 22.62 0.16
N PRO A 408 21.86 23.31 1.15
CA PRO A 408 21.37 22.69 2.38
C PRO A 408 20.32 21.61 2.09
N ILE A 409 20.46 20.46 2.77
CA ILE A 409 19.56 19.31 2.58
C ILE A 409 18.11 19.68 2.91
N GLN A 410 17.90 20.43 3.99
CA GLN A 410 16.56 20.83 4.42
C GLN A 410 15.84 21.69 3.36
N GLU A 411 16.54 22.65 2.74
CA GLU A 411 15.96 23.45 1.66
C GLU A 411 15.61 22.59 0.44
N MET A 412 16.48 21.64 0.08
CA MET A 412 16.17 20.72 -1.01
C MET A 412 14.97 19.82 -0.70
N GLU A 413 14.88 19.27 0.51
CA GLU A 413 13.74 18.46 0.95
C GLU A 413 12.44 19.29 0.90
N LYS A 414 12.49 20.52 1.44
CA LYS A 414 11.39 21.48 1.46
C LYS A 414 10.91 21.81 0.05
N THR A 415 11.79 22.30 -0.83
CA THR A 415 11.39 22.70 -2.19
C THR A 415 10.95 21.52 -3.06
N ALA A 416 11.59 20.35 -2.94
CA ALA A 416 11.15 19.17 -3.68
C ALA A 416 9.85 18.56 -3.11
N ASP A 417 9.39 19.01 -1.95
CA ASP A 417 8.30 18.39 -1.19
C ASP A 417 8.55 16.88 -1.01
N LEU A 418 9.72 16.57 -0.45
CA LEU A 418 10.20 15.22 -0.17
C LEU A 418 10.70 15.13 1.27
N GLU A 419 9.96 14.38 2.08
CA GLU A 419 10.29 14.13 3.48
C GLU A 419 11.62 13.41 3.65
N PRO A 420 12.32 13.58 4.79
CA PRO A 420 13.54 12.85 5.08
C PRO A 420 13.29 11.36 5.09
N LEU A 421 14.21 10.62 4.50
CA LEU A 421 14.13 9.17 4.49
C LEU A 421 14.14 8.59 5.92
N LYS A 422 14.82 9.25 6.88
CA LYS A 422 14.79 8.90 8.30
C LYS A 422 13.39 8.89 8.90
N ASP A 423 12.58 9.89 8.62
CA ASP A 423 11.24 10.06 9.21
C ASP A 423 10.27 9.08 8.56
N ARG A 424 10.48 8.78 7.28
CA ARG A 424 9.73 7.74 6.56
C ARG A 424 10.02 6.34 7.10
N ARG A 425 11.28 6.03 7.46
CA ARG A 425 11.64 4.77 8.13
C ARG A 425 10.98 4.65 9.50
N LYS A 426 11.02 5.71 10.32
CA LYS A 426 10.32 5.76 11.62
C LYS A 426 8.82 5.49 11.46
N TYR A 427 8.17 6.19 10.53
CA TYR A 427 6.74 6.01 10.24
C TYR A 427 6.40 4.55 9.88
N LYS A 428 7.20 3.92 9.02
CA LYS A 428 6.99 2.50 8.65
C LYS A 428 7.19 1.54 9.83
N ALA A 429 8.16 1.79 10.69
CA ALA A 429 8.39 0.98 11.89
C ALA A 429 7.20 1.05 12.86
N VAL A 430 6.69 2.25 13.14
CA VAL A 430 5.51 2.42 14.00
C VAL A 430 4.27 1.79 13.39
N LEU A 431 4.05 2.00 12.09
CA LEU A 431 2.91 1.41 11.38
C LEU A 431 2.94 -0.14 11.40
N GLN A 432 4.13 -0.73 11.36
CA GLN A 432 4.33 -2.17 11.50
C GLN A 432 4.01 -2.63 12.94
N GLY A 433 4.43 -1.86 13.95
CA GLY A 433 4.05 -2.08 15.36
C GLY A 433 2.55 -2.02 15.60
N GLU A 434 1.87 -0.98 15.09
CA GLU A 434 0.41 -0.82 15.20
C GLU A 434 -0.36 -1.98 14.53
N LYS A 435 0.20 -2.55 13.47
CA LYS A 435 -0.38 -3.73 12.80
C LYS A 435 -0.26 -4.97 13.67
N MET A 436 0.92 -5.22 14.23
CA MET A 436 1.17 -6.35 15.14
C MET A 436 0.35 -6.24 16.44
N LYS A 437 0.17 -5.00 16.95
CA LYS A 437 -0.69 -4.71 18.12
C LYS A 437 -2.15 -5.12 17.87
N ARG A 438 -2.66 -5.00 16.63
CA ARG A 438 -4.08 -5.26 16.29
C ARG A 438 -4.38 -6.61 15.65
N LEU A 439 -3.39 -7.28 15.07
CA LEU A 439 -3.57 -8.60 14.47
C LEU A 439 -3.28 -9.67 15.54
N THR A 440 -4.32 -10.10 16.27
CA THR A 440 -4.20 -11.08 17.38
C THR A 440 -3.60 -12.42 16.97
N THR A 441 -3.79 -12.82 15.71
CA THR A 441 -3.22 -14.03 15.11
C THR A 441 -1.79 -13.84 14.59
N HIS A 442 -1.16 -12.67 14.80
CA HIS A 442 0.22 -12.42 14.42
C HIS A 442 1.17 -13.07 15.46
N PRO A 443 2.21 -13.82 15.06
CA PRO A 443 3.11 -14.47 16.01
C PRO A 443 3.79 -13.52 17.01
N LEU A 444 4.12 -12.30 16.58
CA LEU A 444 4.66 -11.26 17.48
C LEU A 444 3.64 -10.52 18.34
N HIS A 445 2.33 -10.74 18.17
CA HIS A 445 1.30 -10.01 18.92
C HIS A 445 1.51 -10.13 20.44
N GLN A 446 1.72 -11.36 20.93
CA GLN A 446 2.01 -11.61 22.35
C GLN A 446 3.41 -11.13 22.74
N ASN A 447 4.40 -11.28 21.86
CA ASN A 447 5.78 -10.92 22.16
C ASN A 447 5.99 -9.41 22.33
N LEU A 448 5.19 -8.57 21.67
CA LEU A 448 5.22 -7.11 21.89
C LEU A 448 4.90 -6.72 23.33
N ASN A 449 4.03 -7.48 24.01
CA ASN A 449 3.58 -7.18 25.36
C ASN A 449 4.44 -7.84 26.45
N LYS A 450 5.26 -8.84 26.13
CA LYS A 450 6.16 -9.48 27.10
C LYS A 450 7.23 -8.50 27.59
N GLY A 451 7.68 -8.60 28.84
CA GLY A 451 8.93 -7.95 29.27
C GLY A 451 10.11 -8.72 28.70
N THR A 452 11.12 -8.03 28.16
CA THR A 452 12.42 -8.66 27.85
C THR A 452 13.49 -7.82 28.53
N GLU A 453 14.33 -8.42 29.37
CA GLU A 453 15.45 -7.71 29.98
C GLU A 453 16.44 -7.31 28.90
N ASN A 454 16.74 -6.00 28.82
CA ASN A 454 17.63 -5.49 27.79
C ASN A 454 19.08 -5.45 28.29
N ARG A 455 19.77 -6.60 28.21
CA ARG A 455 21.19 -6.75 28.60
C ARG A 455 22.14 -6.00 27.65
N LEU A 456 21.84 -5.99 26.35
CA LEU A 456 22.69 -5.38 25.32
C LEU A 456 22.37 -3.90 25.13
N LYS A 457 23.39 -3.10 24.79
CA LYS A 457 23.21 -1.68 24.41
C LYS A 457 22.39 -1.52 23.12
N ARG A 458 22.44 -2.51 22.21
CA ARG A 458 21.60 -2.51 21.00
C ARG A 458 20.16 -2.80 21.39
N LYS A 459 19.23 -1.97 20.93
CA LYS A 459 17.79 -2.20 21.09
C LYS A 459 17.29 -3.17 20.02
N SER A 460 16.51 -4.17 20.42
CA SER A 460 15.78 -5.03 19.49
C SER A 460 14.69 -4.26 18.73
N LEU A 461 14.11 -4.87 17.70
CA LEU A 461 13.04 -4.27 16.91
C LEU A 461 11.87 -3.82 17.81
N LYS A 462 11.42 -4.71 18.69
CA LYS A 462 10.35 -4.44 19.67
C LYS A 462 10.63 -3.20 20.52
N HIS A 463 11.84 -3.07 21.08
CA HIS A 463 12.19 -1.92 21.91
C HIS A 463 12.17 -0.61 21.10
N GLN A 464 12.67 -0.63 19.86
CA GLN A 464 12.63 0.55 19.00
C GLN A 464 11.20 0.92 18.59
N VAL A 465 10.37 -0.07 18.29
CA VAL A 465 8.94 0.17 17.99
C VAL A 465 8.25 0.79 19.20
N LYS A 466 8.51 0.29 20.41
CA LYS A 466 7.95 0.85 21.65
C LYS A 466 8.42 2.29 21.90
N ASP A 467 9.72 2.57 21.76
CA ASP A 467 10.25 3.94 21.88
C ASP A 467 9.57 4.89 20.88
N LEU A 468 9.40 4.43 19.63
CA LEU A 468 8.75 5.23 18.60
C LEU A 468 7.26 5.38 18.92
N GLN A 469 6.55 4.35 19.38
CA GLN A 469 5.16 4.48 19.81
C GLN A 469 5.03 5.52 20.94
N THR A 470 5.98 5.60 21.87
CA THR A 470 6.05 6.68 22.86
C THR A 470 6.27 8.05 22.22
N GLU A 471 7.17 8.18 21.23
CA GLU A 471 7.36 9.42 20.44
C GLU A 471 6.05 9.87 19.75
N TYR A 472 5.20 8.93 19.37
CA TYR A 472 3.90 9.18 18.73
C TYR A 472 2.71 9.10 19.72
N ALA A 473 2.94 8.98 21.03
CA ALA A 473 1.88 8.69 22.00
C ALA A 473 0.81 9.79 22.08
N GLU A 474 1.17 11.07 21.93
CA GLU A 474 0.18 12.16 21.85
C GLU A 474 -0.80 12.00 20.67
N ALA A 475 -0.39 11.24 19.65
CA ALA A 475 -1.16 10.98 18.44
C ALA A 475 -1.74 9.55 18.39
N LEU A 476 -1.41 8.65 19.31
CA LEU A 476 -1.81 7.24 19.26
C LEU A 476 -2.48 6.82 20.56
N GLU A 477 -3.50 5.96 20.46
CA GLU A 477 -4.11 5.34 21.64
C GLU A 477 -3.10 4.42 22.35
N ALA A 478 -2.78 4.74 23.60
CA ALA A 478 -1.77 4.05 24.38
C ALA A 478 -2.28 2.66 24.79
N ASP A 479 -3.56 2.55 25.15
CA ASP A 479 -4.15 1.31 25.66
C ASP A 479 -4.40 0.29 24.52
N PRO A 480 -3.86 -0.94 24.60
CA PRO A 480 -4.19 -2.02 23.67
C PRO A 480 -5.64 -2.51 23.73
N SER A 481 -6.31 -2.41 24.87
CA SER A 481 -7.72 -2.79 25.02
C SER A 481 -8.67 -1.86 24.25
N CYS A 482 -8.23 -0.62 24.01
CA CYS A 482 -8.92 0.38 23.20
C CYS A 482 -8.55 0.32 21.71
N CYS A 483 -7.96 -0.78 21.22
CA CYS A 483 -7.61 -0.95 19.82
C CYS A 483 -8.51 -1.98 19.14
N GLU A 484 -9.14 -1.61 18.02
CA GLU A 484 -9.94 -2.57 17.25
C GLU A 484 -9.05 -3.68 16.68
N THR A 485 -9.47 -4.93 16.87
CA THR A 485 -8.78 -6.09 16.30
C THR A 485 -8.92 -6.05 14.78
N LEU A 486 -7.80 -6.30 14.11
CA LEU A 486 -7.76 -6.43 12.66
C LEU A 486 -8.20 -7.86 12.29
N VAL A 487 -9.31 -7.98 11.57
CA VAL A 487 -9.94 -9.26 11.22
C VAL A 487 -10.02 -9.41 9.71
N SER A 488 -9.70 -10.60 9.19
CA SER A 488 -9.88 -10.94 7.79
C SER A 488 -11.33 -10.80 7.33
N ASP A 489 -11.55 -10.55 6.04
CA ASP A 489 -12.87 -10.51 5.46
C ASP A 489 -13.56 -11.86 5.50
N VAL A 490 -14.66 -11.93 6.24
CA VAL A 490 -15.60 -13.06 6.19
C VAL A 490 -16.63 -12.75 5.12
N TRP A 491 -16.61 -13.53 4.04
CA TRP A 491 -17.68 -13.59 3.06
C TRP A 491 -18.95 -14.04 3.78
N ALA A 492 -20.00 -13.26 3.62
CA ALA A 492 -21.33 -13.61 4.07
C ALA A 492 -22.30 -13.57 2.87
N PRO A 493 -23.32 -14.44 2.86
CA PRO A 493 -24.50 -14.32 2.01
C PRO A 493 -25.14 -12.95 2.21
N ARG A 494 -24.95 -12.00 1.27
CA ARG A 494 -25.55 -10.68 1.41
C ARG A 494 -26.59 -10.45 0.34
N LYS A 495 -27.86 -10.55 0.72
CA LYS A 495 -28.95 -9.96 -0.05
C LYS A 495 -28.92 -8.46 0.23
N SER A 496 -28.08 -7.71 -0.50
CA SER A 496 -28.19 -6.26 -0.45
C SER A 496 -29.40 -5.82 -1.25
N PHE A 497 -30.28 -5.07 -0.60
CA PHE A 497 -31.48 -4.48 -1.20
C PHE A 497 -31.33 -2.97 -1.45
N HIS A 498 -30.22 -2.35 -1.01
CA HIS A 498 -29.95 -0.92 -1.21
C HIS A 498 -29.14 -0.66 -2.49
N GLU A 499 -29.42 0.47 -3.15
CA GLU A 499 -28.66 0.96 -4.31
C GLU A 499 -27.64 2.01 -3.86
N VAL A 500 -26.41 1.98 -4.40
CA VAL A 500 -25.38 2.99 -4.12
C VAL A 500 -24.99 3.68 -5.43
N ARG A 501 -25.13 5.01 -5.47
CA ARG A 501 -24.79 5.87 -6.61
C ARG A 501 -23.72 6.89 -6.21
N THR A 502 -22.67 6.98 -7.01
CA THR A 502 -21.48 7.80 -6.72
C THR A 502 -21.28 8.95 -7.71
N ASP A 503 -22.29 9.24 -8.52
CA ASP A 503 -22.24 10.19 -9.62
C ASP A 503 -23.42 11.16 -9.57
N VAL A 504 -23.16 12.37 -10.08
CA VAL A 504 -24.17 13.39 -10.39
C VAL A 504 -24.07 13.64 -11.90
N PRO A 505 -25.15 13.46 -12.68
CA PRO A 505 -25.14 13.73 -14.12
C PRO A 505 -24.68 15.15 -14.44
N GLY A 506 -23.83 15.30 -15.47
CA GLY A 506 -23.33 16.60 -15.91
C GLY A 506 -22.20 17.21 -15.05
N LEU A 507 -21.86 16.59 -13.91
CA LEU A 507 -20.76 17.05 -13.07
C LEU A 507 -19.40 16.61 -13.66
N THR A 508 -18.45 17.53 -13.79
CA THR A 508 -17.11 17.26 -14.32
C THR A 508 -16.04 17.20 -13.21
N ALA A 509 -14.76 17.14 -13.58
CA ALA A 509 -13.69 16.94 -12.59
C ALA A 509 -13.55 18.14 -11.63
N LYS A 510 -13.02 17.87 -10.43
CA LYS A 510 -12.87 18.86 -9.36
C LYS A 510 -12.10 20.10 -9.85
N GLY A 511 -12.76 21.27 -9.82
CA GLY A 511 -12.17 22.56 -10.17
C GLY A 511 -12.56 23.10 -11.56
N GLU A 512 -13.28 22.33 -12.37
CA GLU A 512 -13.71 22.75 -13.72
C GLU A 512 -15.03 23.53 -13.73
N GLN A 513 -15.87 23.37 -12.70
CA GLN A 513 -17.20 23.97 -12.60
C GLN A 513 -17.34 24.79 -11.32
N SER A 514 -18.06 25.93 -11.41
CA SER A 514 -18.34 26.77 -10.24
C SER A 514 -19.27 26.08 -9.24
N PRO A 515 -19.19 26.41 -7.94
CA PRO A 515 -20.08 25.83 -6.92
C PRO A 515 -21.58 25.99 -7.24
N HIS A 516 -21.95 27.11 -7.87
CA HIS A 516 -23.33 27.38 -8.30
C HIS A 516 -23.83 26.37 -9.34
N VAL A 517 -22.99 26.03 -10.33
CA VAL A 517 -23.32 25.03 -11.36
C VAL A 517 -23.43 23.64 -10.73
N GLN A 518 -22.50 23.29 -9.85
CA GLN A 518 -22.53 22.00 -9.14
C GLN A 518 -23.79 21.85 -8.28
N LYS A 519 -24.21 22.91 -7.59
CA LYS A 519 -25.46 22.96 -6.82
C LYS A 519 -26.67 22.75 -7.72
N ALA A 520 -26.76 23.48 -8.84
CA ALA A 520 -27.90 23.39 -9.75
C ALA A 520 -28.08 21.96 -10.29
N LEU A 521 -27.00 21.34 -10.78
CA LEU A 521 -27.02 19.97 -11.29
C LEU A 521 -27.38 18.94 -10.21
N ALA A 522 -26.85 19.09 -9.00
CA ALA A 522 -27.17 18.21 -7.89
C ALA A 522 -28.65 18.33 -7.47
N MET A 523 -29.17 19.56 -7.39
CA MET A 523 -30.58 19.82 -7.05
C MET A 523 -31.54 19.30 -8.12
N GLU A 524 -31.21 19.48 -9.40
CA GLU A 524 -31.98 18.93 -10.53
C GLU A 524 -32.03 17.40 -10.44
N MET A 525 -30.88 16.75 -10.23
CA MET A 525 -30.80 15.29 -10.06
C MET A 525 -31.60 14.79 -8.85
N ILE A 526 -31.56 15.50 -7.72
CA ILE A 526 -32.34 15.17 -6.53
C ILE A 526 -33.83 15.29 -6.82
N GLN A 527 -34.27 16.35 -7.49
CA GLN A 527 -35.68 16.58 -7.82
C GLN A 527 -36.21 15.55 -8.81
N ASP A 528 -35.44 15.22 -9.84
CA ASP A 528 -35.82 14.24 -10.88
C ASP A 528 -35.87 12.81 -10.34
N ARG A 529 -34.80 12.38 -9.65
CA ARG A 529 -34.67 10.98 -9.20
C ARG A 529 -35.37 10.69 -7.88
N TYR A 530 -35.44 11.68 -7.00
CA TYR A 530 -35.95 11.53 -5.63
C TYR A 530 -36.91 12.68 -5.24
N PRO A 531 -38.09 12.82 -5.88
CA PRO A 531 -39.00 13.92 -5.59
C PRO A 531 -39.39 14.02 -4.11
N HIS A 532 -39.32 15.22 -3.51
CA HIS A 532 -39.60 15.45 -2.09
C HIS A 532 -40.99 15.00 -1.63
N CYS A 533 -41.99 14.98 -2.53
CA CYS A 533 -43.36 14.56 -2.21
C CYS A 533 -43.51 13.02 -2.06
N THR A 534 -42.51 12.24 -2.45
CA THR A 534 -42.57 10.76 -2.42
C THR A 534 -41.36 10.09 -1.79
N TRP A 535 -40.27 10.84 -1.57
CA TRP A 535 -39.03 10.35 -0.96
C TRP A 535 -38.74 11.05 0.36
N THR A 536 -38.40 10.26 1.38
CA THR A 536 -37.74 10.77 2.58
C THR A 536 -36.29 11.09 2.24
N HIS A 537 -35.88 12.34 2.45
CA HIS A 537 -34.52 12.79 2.23
C HIS A 537 -33.76 12.79 3.53
N VAL A 538 -32.65 12.07 3.57
CA VAL A 538 -31.80 11.93 4.76
C VAL A 538 -30.42 12.46 4.41
N TYR A 539 -30.10 13.67 4.85
CA TYR A 539 -28.79 14.28 4.68
C TYR A 539 -27.90 13.89 5.85
N THR A 540 -26.66 13.51 5.56
CA THR A 540 -25.70 13.08 6.58
C THR A 540 -24.35 13.72 6.35
N ASP A 541 -23.71 14.16 7.43
CA ASP A 541 -22.33 14.64 7.41
C ASP A 541 -21.57 14.25 8.68
N GLY A 542 -20.24 14.18 8.57
CA GLY A 542 -19.32 13.88 9.64
C GLY A 542 -18.23 14.93 9.77
N SER A 543 -18.03 15.43 11.00
CA SER A 543 -16.99 16.41 11.31
C SER A 543 -16.08 15.84 12.39
N SER A 544 -14.77 16.12 12.30
CA SER A 544 -13.85 15.86 13.41
C SER A 544 -12.95 17.06 13.67
N GLU A 545 -12.76 17.38 14.93
CA GLU A 545 -11.80 18.38 15.37
C GLU A 545 -10.37 17.96 14.96
N ASN A 546 -9.66 18.88 14.30
CA ASN A 546 -8.33 18.62 13.76
C ASN A 546 -8.24 17.33 12.90
N ALA A 547 -9.37 16.94 12.28
CA ALA A 547 -9.58 15.77 11.41
C ALA A 547 -9.49 14.37 12.04
N VAL A 548 -9.25 14.25 13.35
CA VAL A 548 -9.05 12.93 14.03
C VAL A 548 -9.41 12.92 15.52
N ARG A 549 -9.86 14.03 16.11
CA ARG A 549 -10.36 14.09 17.49
C ARG A 549 -11.79 14.59 17.51
N ASN A 550 -12.52 14.25 18.56
CA ASN A 550 -13.87 14.76 18.84
C ASN A 550 -14.76 14.75 17.59
N GLY A 551 -15.10 13.55 17.13
CA GLY A 551 -15.98 13.36 15.99
C GLY A 551 -17.41 13.77 16.32
N GLY A 552 -18.12 14.28 15.34
CA GLY A 552 -19.54 14.58 15.40
C GLY A 552 -20.23 14.12 14.14
N SER A 553 -21.42 13.55 14.32
CA SER A 553 -22.28 13.10 13.24
C SER A 553 -23.54 13.97 13.21
N GLY A 554 -23.82 14.50 12.03
CA GLY A 554 -25.02 15.28 11.75
C GLY A 554 -25.96 14.50 10.85
N VAL A 555 -27.23 14.42 11.23
CA VAL A 555 -28.28 13.82 10.40
C VAL A 555 -29.45 14.78 10.32
N TYR A 556 -29.86 15.13 9.10
CA TYR A 556 -31.04 15.94 8.84
C TYR A 556 -32.00 15.18 7.94
N ILE A 557 -33.18 14.86 8.47
CA ILE A 557 -34.23 14.09 7.79
C ILE A 557 -35.37 15.03 7.43
N ARG A 558 -35.77 15.03 6.17
CA ARG A 558 -36.98 15.70 5.67
C ARG A 558 -37.92 14.68 5.05
N ARG A 559 -39.12 14.56 5.61
CA ARG A 559 -40.14 13.59 5.17
C ARG A 559 -41.07 14.21 4.12
N PRO A 560 -41.80 13.38 3.35
CA PRO A 560 -42.73 13.87 2.32
C PRO A 560 -43.85 14.77 2.83
N ASN A 561 -44.29 14.56 4.07
CA ASN A 561 -45.30 15.38 4.73
C ASN A 561 -44.75 16.72 5.26
N GLY A 562 -43.51 17.09 4.92
CA GLY A 562 -42.86 18.32 5.36
C GLY A 562 -42.24 18.27 6.76
N THR A 563 -42.44 17.20 7.54
CA THR A 563 -41.83 17.08 8.87
C THR A 563 -40.33 16.87 8.79
N THR A 564 -39.59 17.52 9.69
CA THR A 564 -38.13 17.48 9.75
C THR A 564 -37.64 16.92 11.07
N THR A 565 -36.53 16.20 11.04
CA THR A 565 -35.83 15.69 12.24
C THR A 565 -34.35 16.00 12.10
N SER A 566 -33.74 16.52 13.16
CA SER A 566 -32.33 16.87 13.21
C SER A 566 -31.66 16.13 14.37
N LEU A 567 -30.56 15.43 14.09
CA LEU A 567 -29.76 14.73 15.09
C LEU A 567 -28.33 15.26 15.04
N SER A 568 -27.78 15.52 16.22
CA SER A 568 -26.39 15.94 16.43
C SER A 568 -25.80 15.01 17.49
N VAL A 569 -24.96 14.07 17.07
CA VAL A 569 -24.51 12.93 17.90
C VAL A 569 -22.99 12.94 18.02
N PRO A 570 -22.41 12.73 19.22
CA PRO A 570 -20.96 12.57 19.35
C PRO A 570 -20.51 11.24 18.72
N ALA A 571 -19.44 11.28 17.94
CA ALA A 571 -18.90 10.15 17.17
C ALA A 571 -17.55 9.64 17.71
N GLY A 572 -17.09 10.15 18.86
CA GLY A 572 -15.94 9.65 19.61
C GLY A 572 -14.81 10.64 19.78
N ASP A 573 -14.06 10.47 20.86
CA ASP A 573 -12.88 11.28 21.19
C ASP A 573 -11.73 11.10 20.18
N LEU A 574 -11.56 9.91 19.63
CA LEU A 574 -10.64 9.56 18.54
C LEU A 574 -11.46 9.12 17.31
N SER A 575 -11.81 10.08 16.46
CA SER A 575 -12.64 9.83 15.28
C SER A 575 -12.12 10.63 14.10
N SER A 576 -11.73 9.94 13.02
CA SER A 576 -11.41 10.61 11.75
C SER A 576 -12.66 11.13 11.04
N ASN A 577 -12.54 12.14 10.16
CA ASN A 577 -13.69 12.60 9.35
C ASN A 577 -14.41 11.43 8.66
N TYR A 578 -13.64 10.50 8.07
CA TYR A 578 -14.18 9.29 7.47
C TYR A 578 -15.01 8.43 8.43
N ARG A 579 -14.60 8.31 9.70
CA ARG A 579 -15.35 7.57 10.72
C ARG A 579 -16.59 8.34 11.15
N ALA A 580 -16.49 9.66 11.33
CA ALA A 580 -17.63 10.51 11.64
C ALA A 580 -18.70 10.47 10.54
N GLU A 581 -18.28 10.44 9.27
CA GLU A 581 -19.16 10.28 8.09
C GLU A 581 -19.86 8.91 8.09
N LEU A 582 -19.12 7.82 8.34
CA LEU A 582 -19.71 6.48 8.47
C LEU A 582 -20.68 6.41 9.65
N HIS A 583 -20.31 7.00 10.80
CA HIS A 583 -21.15 7.04 11.98
C HIS A 583 -22.44 7.82 11.71
N ALA A 584 -22.38 8.92 10.96
CA ALA A 584 -23.58 9.67 10.56
C ALA A 584 -24.52 8.84 9.68
N LEU A 585 -23.98 8.09 8.72
CA LEU A 585 -24.76 7.15 7.91
C LEU A 585 -25.37 6.01 8.73
N ILE A 586 -24.63 5.48 9.72
CA ILE A 586 -25.12 4.44 10.64
C ILE A 586 -26.27 5.00 11.49
N THR A 587 -26.06 6.13 12.16
CA THR A 587 -27.07 6.81 12.97
C THR A 587 -28.32 7.11 12.15
N ALA A 588 -28.15 7.58 10.91
CA ALA A 588 -29.24 7.84 10.00
C ALA A 588 -30.03 6.58 9.64
N ALA A 589 -29.34 5.48 9.31
CA ALA A 589 -29.96 4.22 8.96
C ALA A 589 -30.68 3.57 10.15
N GLU A 590 -30.09 3.62 11.35
CA GLU A 590 -30.68 3.10 12.59
C GLU A 590 -31.91 3.90 12.99
N HIS A 591 -31.83 5.23 12.95
CA HIS A 591 -32.98 6.09 13.25
C HIS A 591 -34.13 5.84 12.27
N ALA A 592 -33.84 5.79 10.97
CA ALA A 592 -34.85 5.50 9.95
C ALA A 592 -35.45 4.09 10.07
N ALA A 593 -34.69 3.11 10.60
CA ALA A 593 -35.17 1.74 10.81
C ALA A 593 -36.01 1.60 12.10
N GLY A 594 -35.74 2.41 13.12
CA GLY A 594 -36.50 2.43 14.38
C GLY A 594 -37.86 3.13 14.29
N GLU A 595 -38.10 3.89 13.23
CA GLU A 595 -39.44 4.40 12.92
C GLU A 595 -40.31 3.23 12.41
N ASP A 596 -41.42 2.93 13.10
CA ASP A 596 -42.38 1.87 12.74
C ASP A 596 -43.18 2.23 11.46
N ARG A 597 -42.47 2.34 10.33
CA ARG A 597 -42.99 2.73 9.03
C ARG A 597 -42.34 1.86 7.95
N SER A 598 -43.15 0.99 7.35
CA SER A 598 -42.72 0.15 6.22
C SER A 598 -43.10 0.77 4.86
N ARG A 599 -42.46 0.30 3.78
CA ARG A 599 -42.72 0.66 2.37
C ARG A 599 -42.41 2.12 2.00
N GLN A 600 -41.44 2.75 2.65
CA GLN A 600 -40.98 4.08 2.27
C GLN A 600 -39.94 4.04 1.14
N ASN A 601 -39.85 5.15 0.40
CA ASN A 601 -38.70 5.46 -0.44
C ASN A 601 -37.77 6.39 0.34
N ILE A 602 -36.54 5.96 0.60
CA ILE A 602 -35.57 6.68 1.42
C ILE A 602 -34.31 6.89 0.60
N VAL A 603 -33.86 8.15 0.50
CA VAL A 603 -32.57 8.50 -0.09
C VAL A 603 -31.65 9.08 0.98
N LEU A 604 -30.49 8.44 1.19
CA LEU A 604 -29.40 8.94 2.00
C LEU A 604 -28.47 9.76 1.10
N LEU A 605 -28.44 11.07 1.33
CA LEU A 605 -27.65 12.06 0.62
C LEU A 605 -26.41 12.39 1.45
N THR A 606 -25.24 12.03 0.95
CA THR A 606 -23.96 12.24 1.65
C THR A 606 -22.92 12.77 0.67
N ASP A 607 -22.04 13.64 1.14
CA ASP A 607 -20.88 14.08 0.37
C ASP A 607 -19.64 13.20 0.57
N SER A 608 -19.71 12.19 1.44
CA SER A 608 -18.68 11.18 1.63
C SER A 608 -18.65 10.17 0.49
N LEU A 609 -18.00 10.56 -0.62
CA LEU A 609 -17.70 9.64 -1.71
C LEU A 609 -16.89 8.43 -1.21
N SER A 610 -16.04 8.66 -0.22
CA SER A 610 -15.15 7.64 0.34
C SER A 610 -15.89 6.55 1.12
N ALA A 611 -16.95 6.90 1.87
CA ALA A 611 -17.83 5.94 2.53
C ALA A 611 -18.58 5.07 1.51
N LEU A 612 -19.15 5.69 0.47
CA LEU A 612 -19.86 4.96 -0.58
C LEU A 612 -18.94 4.02 -1.39
N GLN A 613 -17.73 4.48 -1.70
CA GLN A 613 -16.71 3.65 -2.35
C GLN A 613 -16.29 2.46 -1.49
N SER A 614 -16.26 2.62 -0.16
CA SER A 614 -15.98 1.52 0.78
C SER A 614 -17.09 0.47 0.74
N LEU A 615 -18.36 0.88 0.81
CA LEU A 615 -19.53 -0.02 0.68
C LEU A 615 -19.54 -0.77 -0.66
N LEU A 616 -19.27 -0.07 -1.76
CA LEU A 616 -19.18 -0.66 -3.09
C LEU A 616 -18.00 -1.63 -3.23
N SER A 617 -16.87 -1.37 -2.58
CA SER A 617 -15.71 -2.27 -2.64
C SER A 617 -15.89 -3.57 -1.83
N GLY A 618 -16.97 -3.62 -1.03
CA GLY A 618 -17.26 -4.63 -0.02
C GLY A 618 -16.68 -4.17 1.33
N PRO A 619 -17.47 -4.09 2.40
CA PRO A 619 -17.01 -3.50 3.67
C PRO A 619 -15.99 -4.41 4.35
N THR A 620 -14.78 -3.87 4.51
CA THR A 620 -13.63 -4.59 5.05
C THR A 620 -13.36 -4.31 6.53
N ASP A 621 -13.73 -3.11 6.99
CA ASP A 621 -13.61 -2.69 8.38
C ASP A 621 -14.95 -2.80 9.13
N LEU A 622 -14.87 -2.81 10.46
CA LEU A 622 -16.03 -2.97 11.33
C LEU A 622 -17.10 -1.87 11.13
N PRO A 623 -16.76 -0.57 11.10
CA PRO A 623 -17.75 0.49 10.84
C PRO A 623 -18.49 0.33 9.51
N THR A 624 -17.77 0.03 8.41
CA THR A 624 -18.43 -0.15 7.11
C THR A 624 -19.32 -1.42 7.11
N ARG A 625 -18.98 -2.46 7.89
CA ARG A 625 -19.82 -3.66 8.05
C ARG A 625 -21.08 -3.36 8.86
N GLN A 626 -20.97 -2.57 9.93
CA GLN A 626 -22.11 -2.09 10.70
C GLN A 626 -23.06 -1.30 9.80
N LEU A 627 -22.53 -0.36 9.02
CA LEU A 627 -23.32 0.39 8.04
C LEU A 627 -24.04 -0.52 7.04
N ASP A 628 -23.34 -1.47 6.42
CA ASP A 628 -23.94 -2.40 5.46
C ASP A 628 -25.06 -3.26 6.11
N ASN A 629 -24.91 -3.63 7.39
CA ASN A 629 -25.93 -4.35 8.14
C ASN A 629 -27.15 -3.46 8.43
N CYS A 630 -26.95 -2.25 8.95
CA CYS A 630 -28.04 -1.31 9.24
C CYS A 630 -28.83 -0.96 7.98
N LEU A 631 -28.13 -0.70 6.86
CA LEU A 631 -28.77 -0.48 5.56
C LEU A 631 -29.51 -1.72 5.06
N SER A 632 -28.97 -2.93 5.28
CA SER A 632 -29.64 -4.17 4.90
C SER A 632 -30.94 -4.36 5.66
N THR A 633 -30.95 -4.10 6.97
CA THR A 633 -32.15 -4.12 7.82
C THR A 633 -33.17 -3.09 7.34
N LEU A 634 -32.74 -1.84 7.14
CA LEU A 634 -33.61 -0.76 6.65
C LEU A 634 -34.26 -1.12 5.30
N SER A 635 -33.50 -1.78 4.42
CA SER A 635 -33.95 -2.13 3.08
C SER A 635 -34.83 -3.39 3.00
N GLN A 636 -35.04 -4.12 4.11
CA GLN A 636 -35.96 -5.28 4.12
C GLN A 636 -37.40 -4.87 3.81
N HIS A 637 -37.79 -3.67 4.25
CA HIS A 637 -39.15 -3.16 4.13
C HIS A 637 -39.23 -1.83 3.36
N ASN A 638 -38.10 -1.25 2.96
CA ASN A 638 -38.04 0.07 2.32
C ASN A 638 -37.19 0.02 1.04
N LYS A 639 -37.46 0.94 0.12
CA LYS A 639 -36.58 1.21 -1.02
C LYS A 639 -35.52 2.21 -0.57
N VAL A 640 -34.28 1.75 -0.43
CA VAL A 640 -33.17 2.57 0.08
C VAL A 640 -32.15 2.85 -1.03
N VAL A 641 -31.82 4.12 -1.22
CA VAL A 641 -30.78 4.57 -2.14
C VAL A 641 -29.78 5.43 -1.38
N LEU A 642 -28.49 5.17 -1.56
CA LEU A 642 -27.41 6.05 -1.13
C LEU A 642 -26.93 6.83 -2.36
N GLN A 643 -26.95 8.15 -2.29
CA GLN A 643 -26.59 9.04 -3.39
C GLN A 643 -25.51 10.00 -2.92
N TRP A 644 -24.38 10.01 -3.64
CA TRP A 644 -23.35 11.02 -3.45
C TRP A 644 -23.83 12.40 -3.92
N ILE A 645 -23.50 13.44 -3.16
CA ILE A 645 -23.71 14.86 -3.52
C ILE A 645 -22.42 15.68 -3.31
N PRO A 646 -22.22 16.79 -4.04
CA PRO A 646 -21.04 17.64 -3.85
C PRO A 646 -21.05 18.36 -2.49
N ALA A 647 -19.90 18.38 -1.81
CA ALA A 647 -19.69 19.08 -0.54
C ALA A 647 -19.59 20.61 -0.73
N HIS A 648 -20.04 21.37 0.26
CA HIS A 648 -19.85 22.84 0.38
C HIS A 648 -20.29 23.67 -0.84
N VAL A 649 -21.34 23.22 -1.54
CA VAL A 649 -21.94 23.98 -2.66
C VAL A 649 -23.25 24.67 -2.27
N GLY A 650 -23.65 24.65 -0.99
CA GLY A 650 -24.85 25.34 -0.51
C GLY A 650 -26.15 24.57 -0.71
N ILE A 651 -26.13 23.24 -0.72
CA ILE A 651 -27.34 22.40 -0.67
C ILE A 651 -27.89 22.44 0.76
N ALA A 652 -29.04 23.06 0.97
CA ALA A 652 -29.55 23.41 2.31
C ALA A 652 -29.57 22.22 3.30
N GLY A 653 -30.00 21.03 2.85
CA GLY A 653 -29.99 19.83 3.72
C GLY A 653 -28.58 19.35 4.09
N ASN A 654 -27.61 19.47 3.19
CA ASN A 654 -26.22 19.10 3.46
C ASN A 654 -25.54 20.11 4.39
N GLU A 655 -25.78 21.40 4.18
CA GLU A 655 -25.25 22.46 5.07
C GLU A 655 -25.82 22.33 6.49
N GLU A 656 -27.09 21.94 6.63
CA GLU A 656 -27.68 21.65 7.94
C GLU A 656 -27.08 20.40 8.58
N ALA A 657 -26.82 19.34 7.81
CA ALA A 657 -26.11 18.17 8.31
C ALA A 657 -24.67 18.51 8.77
N ASP A 658 -23.93 19.33 8.02
CA ASP A 658 -22.59 19.82 8.41
C ASP A 658 -22.64 20.64 9.71
N ARG A 659 -23.63 21.53 9.84
CA ARG A 659 -23.85 22.30 11.08
C ARG A 659 -24.11 21.38 12.27
N LEU A 660 -24.95 20.36 12.10
CA LEU A 660 -25.25 19.36 13.13
C LEU A 660 -24.02 18.51 13.47
N ALA A 661 -23.22 18.12 12.49
CA ALA A 661 -21.99 17.36 12.69
C ALA A 661 -20.97 18.16 13.52
N LYS A 662 -20.80 19.46 13.22
CA LYS A 662 -19.99 20.38 14.05
C LYS A 662 -20.55 20.56 15.45
N GLY A 663 -21.88 20.52 15.62
CA GLY A 663 -22.54 20.47 16.91
C GLY A 663 -22.17 19.21 17.70
N GLY A 664 -22.27 18.04 17.07
CA GLY A 664 -21.95 16.74 17.67
C GLY A 664 -20.51 16.63 18.14
N ALA A 665 -19.58 17.25 17.41
CA ALA A 665 -18.16 17.30 17.75
C ALA A 665 -17.87 18.10 19.03
N ARG A 666 -18.78 19.00 19.43
CA ARG A 666 -18.65 19.82 20.66
C ARG A 666 -19.31 19.17 21.87
N LEU A 667 -20.08 18.11 21.69
CA LEU A 667 -20.69 17.37 22.79
C LEU A 667 -19.65 16.55 23.55
N PRO A 668 -19.93 16.14 24.81
CA PRO A 668 -19.10 15.17 25.52
C PRO A 668 -18.91 13.89 24.69
N GLN A 669 -17.66 13.54 24.44
CA GLN A 669 -17.33 12.45 23.53
C GLN A 669 -17.24 11.10 24.26
N PRO A 670 -17.83 10.03 23.71
CA PRO A 670 -17.56 8.68 24.18
C PRO A 670 -16.12 8.29 23.84
N HIS A 671 -15.51 7.48 24.70
CA HIS A 671 -14.21 6.89 24.39
C HIS A 671 -14.38 5.75 23.37
N ASN A 672 -13.70 5.85 22.23
CA ASN A 672 -13.87 4.91 21.13
C ASN A 672 -12.59 4.11 20.86
N SER A 673 -12.76 2.83 20.51
CA SER A 673 -11.63 2.02 20.06
C SER A 673 -11.09 2.48 18.70
N THR A 674 -9.76 2.49 18.56
CA THR A 674 -9.07 3.00 17.36
C THR A 674 -8.78 1.89 16.36
N SER A 675 -9.28 2.04 15.13
CA SER A 675 -8.99 1.12 14.02
C SER A 675 -7.56 1.27 13.48
N TYR A 676 -7.06 0.27 12.74
CA TYR A 676 -5.76 0.35 12.08
C TYR A 676 -5.68 1.49 11.04
N LYS A 677 -6.79 1.77 10.35
CA LYS A 677 -6.88 2.86 9.35
C LYS A 677 -6.77 4.23 10.04
N GLU A 678 -7.34 4.37 11.22
CA GLU A 678 -7.26 5.59 12.03
C GLU A 678 -5.88 5.80 12.62
N ALA A 679 -5.28 4.77 13.20
CA ALA A 679 -3.89 4.82 13.66
C ALA A 679 -2.95 5.27 12.52
N LYS A 680 -3.14 4.74 11.31
CA LYS A 680 -2.39 5.16 10.12
C LYS A 680 -2.61 6.64 9.78
N THR A 681 -3.85 7.13 9.89
CA THR A 681 -4.22 8.52 9.59
C THR A 681 -3.64 9.49 10.63
N LEU A 682 -3.74 9.15 11.90
CA LEU A 682 -3.14 9.85 13.03
C LEU A 682 -1.61 9.99 12.85
N LEU A 683 -0.93 8.90 12.51
CA LEU A 683 0.51 8.91 12.22
C LEU A 683 0.87 9.78 11.02
N GLN A 684 0.05 9.77 9.96
CA GLN A 684 0.26 10.64 8.80
C GLN A 684 0.09 12.11 9.17
N ARG A 685 -0.88 12.44 10.03
CA ARG A 685 -1.11 13.80 10.53
C ARG A 685 0.07 14.29 11.36
N LYS A 686 0.49 13.54 12.38
CA LYS A 686 1.66 13.89 13.22
C LYS A 686 2.91 14.11 12.38
N LYS A 687 3.09 13.29 11.34
CA LYS A 687 4.18 13.45 10.38
C LYS A 687 4.07 14.75 9.57
N LYS A 688 2.88 15.11 9.09
CA LYS A 688 2.62 16.38 8.41
C LYS A 688 2.82 17.58 9.34
N GLU A 689 2.41 17.49 10.60
CA GLU A 689 2.66 18.51 11.63
C GLU A 689 4.17 18.70 11.86
N ASN A 690 4.92 17.61 12.02
CA ASN A 690 6.38 17.67 12.17
C ASN A 690 7.06 18.27 10.93
N TRP A 691 6.56 17.95 9.74
CA TRP A 691 7.03 18.56 8.48
C TRP A 691 6.76 20.07 8.44
N LYS A 692 5.56 20.50 8.84
CA LYS A 692 5.17 21.92 8.93
C LYS A 692 6.02 22.67 9.96
N LYS A 693 6.19 22.11 11.17
CA LYS A 693 7.05 22.68 12.22
C LYS A 693 8.50 22.86 11.74
N ARG A 694 9.00 21.94 10.92
CA ARG A 694 10.38 22.01 10.39
C ARG A 694 10.55 23.03 9.27
N ASN A 695 9.54 23.23 8.42
CA ASN A 695 9.69 23.98 7.16
C ASN A 695 8.86 25.28 7.07
N GLY A 696 8.05 25.59 8.09
CA GLY A 696 7.13 26.72 8.12
C GLY A 696 5.88 26.50 7.26
N ASP A 697 5.22 27.60 6.89
CA ASP A 697 3.99 27.62 6.09
C ASP A 697 4.22 27.55 4.56
N TYR A 698 5.46 27.44 4.10
CA TYR A 698 5.76 27.35 2.67
C TYR A 698 5.12 26.10 2.05
N ASN A 699 4.29 26.31 1.02
CA ASN A 699 3.64 25.26 0.25
C ASN A 699 4.33 25.07 -1.12
N PRO A 700 5.16 24.03 -1.29
CA PRO A 700 5.91 23.82 -2.53
C PRO A 700 5.02 23.48 -3.74
N GLN A 701 3.77 23.06 -3.52
CA GLN A 701 2.85 22.67 -4.61
C GLN A 701 2.24 23.90 -5.31
N GLU A 702 2.07 25.00 -4.58
CA GLU A 702 1.51 26.26 -5.10
C GLU A 702 2.59 27.19 -5.66
N ASP A 703 3.87 26.84 -5.48
CA ASP A 703 4.98 27.66 -5.95
C ASP A 703 4.97 27.80 -7.49
N PRO A 704 4.92 29.04 -8.03
CA PRO A 704 4.91 29.27 -9.46
C PRO A 704 6.12 28.70 -10.22
N ILE A 705 7.23 28.40 -9.52
CA ILE A 705 8.41 27.74 -10.09
C ILE A 705 8.06 26.42 -10.78
N ASN A 706 7.02 25.72 -10.34
CA ASN A 706 6.59 24.45 -10.93
C ASN A 706 6.04 24.58 -12.36
N LYS A 707 5.64 25.79 -12.77
CA LYS A 707 5.12 26.10 -14.12
C LYS A 707 6.23 26.46 -15.12
N LEU A 708 7.49 26.52 -14.66
CA LEU A 708 8.64 26.88 -15.49
C LEU A 708 9.25 25.64 -16.17
N ASP A 709 10.02 25.90 -17.23
CA ASP A 709 10.86 24.90 -17.85
C ASP A 709 12.08 24.56 -16.96
N ARG A 710 12.79 23.49 -17.32
CA ARG A 710 13.87 22.95 -16.49
C ARG A 710 14.99 23.96 -16.19
N ARG A 711 15.40 24.76 -17.18
CA ARG A 711 16.47 25.75 -17.01
C ARG A 711 16.04 26.78 -15.98
N SER A 712 14.87 27.39 -16.19
CA SER A 712 14.34 28.42 -15.31
C SER A 712 14.10 27.92 -13.90
N GLN A 713 13.57 26.69 -13.72
CA GLN A 713 13.45 26.06 -12.40
C GLN A 713 14.79 25.99 -11.66
N THR A 714 15.83 25.52 -12.34
CA THR A 714 17.16 25.38 -11.74
C THR A 714 17.74 26.75 -11.39
N THR A 715 17.64 27.72 -12.30
CA THR A 715 18.12 29.09 -12.10
C THR A 715 17.47 29.73 -10.88
N ILE A 716 16.13 29.75 -10.83
CA ILE A 716 15.39 30.37 -9.73
C ILE A 716 15.69 29.66 -8.40
N PHE A 717 15.74 28.33 -8.37
CA PHE A 717 16.07 27.59 -7.16
C PHE A 717 17.48 27.93 -6.62
N ARG A 718 18.48 28.03 -7.50
CA ARG A 718 19.86 28.37 -7.10
C ARG A 718 19.98 29.81 -6.62
N LEU A 719 19.26 30.75 -7.22
CA LEU A 719 19.21 32.14 -6.75
C LEU A 719 18.54 32.24 -5.38
N ARG A 720 17.36 31.62 -5.20
CA ARG A 720 16.63 31.62 -3.92
C ARG A 720 17.45 31.09 -2.77
N THR A 721 18.28 30.06 -3.03
CA THR A 721 19.15 29.48 -2.00
C THR A 721 20.47 30.23 -1.83
N GLY A 722 20.86 31.08 -2.78
CA GLY A 722 22.21 31.67 -2.84
C GLY A 722 23.32 30.64 -3.13
N HIS A 723 22.96 29.39 -3.43
CA HIS A 723 23.89 28.33 -3.84
C HIS A 723 23.92 28.26 -5.38
N CYS A 724 24.58 29.25 -5.97
CA CYS A 724 24.66 29.49 -7.43
C CYS A 724 26.10 29.78 -7.88
N GLY A 725 26.35 29.85 -9.19
CA GLY A 725 27.68 30.15 -9.73
C GLY A 725 28.18 31.59 -9.59
N LEU A 726 27.61 32.42 -8.71
CA LEU A 726 28.08 33.81 -8.48
C LEU A 726 29.33 33.85 -7.57
N LYS A 727 30.19 34.86 -7.75
CA LYS A 727 31.50 35.00 -7.09
C LYS A 727 31.44 34.91 -5.57
N LYS A 728 30.44 35.52 -4.90
CA LYS A 728 30.26 35.36 -3.44
C LYS A 728 30.13 33.88 -3.04
N HIS A 729 29.34 33.11 -3.76
CA HIS A 729 29.20 31.69 -3.47
C HIS A 729 30.47 30.91 -3.82
N LEU A 730 31.09 31.19 -4.96
CA LEU A 730 32.30 30.51 -5.40
C LEU A 730 33.48 30.76 -4.45
N LYS A 731 33.67 31.99 -3.95
CA LYS A 731 34.68 32.31 -2.92
C LYS A 731 34.44 31.53 -1.63
N ARG A 732 33.18 31.44 -1.18
CA ARG A 732 32.81 30.60 -0.02
C ARG A 732 33.16 29.12 -0.21
N LEU A 733 33.22 28.63 -1.44
CA LEU A 733 33.63 27.27 -1.78
C LEU A 733 35.15 27.14 -2.05
N GLY A 734 35.92 28.23 -2.01
CA GLY A 734 37.34 28.24 -2.37
C GLY A 734 37.59 28.07 -3.87
N LEU A 735 36.61 28.41 -4.72
CA LEU A 735 36.69 28.29 -6.18
C LEU A 735 36.90 29.63 -6.90
N ALA A 736 36.93 30.73 -6.15
CA ALA A 736 37.22 32.08 -6.64
C ALA A 736 38.01 32.84 -5.57
N ASP A 737 38.94 33.69 -6.00
CA ASP A 737 39.80 34.47 -5.09
C ASP A 737 39.03 35.67 -4.48
N ASP A 738 38.05 36.18 -5.21
CA ASP A 738 37.27 37.36 -4.87
C ASP A 738 35.75 37.10 -4.93
N ALA A 739 35.00 37.83 -4.09
CA ALA A 739 33.55 37.80 -4.00
C ALA A 739 32.89 39.01 -4.68
N HIS A 740 33.64 40.06 -5.04
CA HIS A 740 33.10 41.29 -5.60
C HIS A 740 32.62 41.12 -7.03
N CYS A 741 31.56 41.84 -7.34
CA CYS A 741 31.10 41.97 -8.72
C CYS A 741 32.14 42.74 -9.55
N GLU A 742 32.17 42.51 -10.86
CA GLU A 742 33.06 43.23 -11.78
C GLU A 742 32.74 44.72 -11.91
N CYS A 743 31.58 45.16 -11.43
CA CYS A 743 31.27 46.58 -11.29
C CYS A 743 31.99 47.26 -10.11
N GLY A 744 32.63 46.49 -9.22
CA GLY A 744 33.42 47.01 -8.09
C GLY A 744 32.62 47.55 -6.90
N SER A 745 31.28 47.61 -6.96
CA SER A 745 30.48 48.28 -5.92
C SER A 745 30.13 47.40 -4.72
N GLU A 746 29.84 46.12 -4.92
CA GLU A 746 29.40 45.18 -3.87
C GLU A 746 29.82 43.73 -4.17
N GLU A 747 29.62 42.83 -3.21
CA GLU A 747 29.72 41.39 -3.43
C GLU A 747 28.72 40.90 -4.50
N GLN A 748 29.15 39.97 -5.36
CA GLN A 748 28.29 39.40 -6.40
C GLN A 748 27.27 38.43 -5.81
N THR A 749 26.13 38.98 -5.37
CA THR A 749 25.00 38.24 -4.79
C THR A 749 23.81 38.20 -5.75
N PRO A 750 22.83 37.29 -5.55
CA PRO A 750 21.57 37.34 -6.31
C PRO A 750 20.89 38.71 -6.21
N GLU A 751 20.86 39.32 -5.03
CA GLU A 751 20.27 40.64 -4.80
C GLU A 751 21.00 41.73 -5.59
N HIS A 752 22.32 41.79 -5.49
CA HIS A 752 23.13 42.76 -6.24
C HIS A 752 22.93 42.60 -7.76
N ILE A 753 22.98 41.37 -8.28
CA ILE A 753 22.79 41.10 -9.70
C ILE A 753 21.39 41.45 -10.17
N LEU A 754 20.35 41.18 -9.36
CA LEU A 754 18.95 41.41 -9.73
C LEU A 754 18.48 42.85 -9.51
N GLN A 755 19.13 43.62 -8.63
CA GLN A 755 18.70 44.98 -8.25
C GLN A 755 19.74 46.07 -8.51
N ASN A 756 20.98 45.90 -8.03
CA ASN A 756 21.89 47.04 -7.81
C ASN A 756 23.04 47.19 -8.82
N CYS A 757 23.35 46.14 -9.59
CA CYS A 757 24.56 46.11 -10.42
C CYS A 757 24.52 47.12 -11.59
N PRO A 758 25.34 48.18 -11.61
CA PRO A 758 25.28 49.21 -12.66
C PRO A 758 25.65 48.67 -14.04
N HIS A 759 26.55 47.67 -14.13
CA HIS A 759 26.92 47.03 -15.40
C HIS A 759 25.75 46.26 -16.05
N LEU A 760 24.74 45.88 -15.28
CA LEU A 760 23.59 45.11 -15.77
C LEU A 760 22.34 45.97 -15.97
N GLU A 761 22.43 47.28 -15.75
CA GLU A 761 21.26 48.16 -15.74
C GLU A 761 20.53 48.20 -17.09
N THR A 762 21.27 48.38 -18.19
CA THR A 762 20.70 48.38 -19.54
C THR A 762 20.03 47.05 -19.90
N ILE A 763 20.54 45.92 -19.40
CA ILE A 763 19.91 44.61 -19.60
C ILE A 763 18.67 44.50 -18.72
N ARG A 764 18.75 44.92 -17.45
CA ARG A 764 17.64 44.88 -16.47
C ARG A 764 16.42 45.64 -16.97
N GLN A 765 16.61 46.84 -17.52
CA GLN A 765 15.55 47.71 -18.05
C GLN A 765 14.80 47.07 -19.24
N LYS A 766 15.40 46.11 -19.96
CA LYS A 766 14.70 45.35 -21.02
C LYS A 766 13.67 44.37 -20.46
N PHE A 767 13.84 43.91 -19.22
CA PHE A 767 12.96 42.92 -18.58
C PHE A 767 11.99 43.55 -17.58
N TRP A 768 12.43 44.60 -16.87
CA TRP A 768 11.63 45.34 -15.90
C TRP A 768 11.74 46.85 -16.17
N GLN A 769 10.65 47.43 -16.70
CA GLN A 769 10.56 48.88 -16.94
C GLN A 769 10.17 49.64 -15.66
N GLU A 770 9.45 48.99 -14.76
CA GLU A 770 9.07 49.50 -13.44
C GLU A 770 9.89 48.82 -12.34
N GLU A 771 10.06 49.51 -11.21
CA GLU A 771 10.82 48.99 -10.09
C GLU A 771 10.17 47.73 -9.51
N THR A 772 10.81 46.59 -9.73
CA THR A 772 10.34 45.28 -9.27
C THR A 772 11.27 44.75 -8.18
N SER A 773 10.73 44.46 -7.00
CA SER A 773 11.52 43.98 -5.86
C SER A 773 12.17 42.61 -6.13
N VAL A 774 13.28 42.31 -5.45
CA VAL A 774 13.92 40.98 -5.50
C VAL A 774 12.96 39.88 -5.05
N GLY A 775 12.08 40.19 -4.09
CA GLY A 775 11.01 39.29 -3.66
C GLY A 775 10.08 38.90 -4.81
N ALA A 776 9.59 39.87 -5.60
CA ALA A 776 8.76 39.60 -6.77
C ALA A 776 9.53 38.84 -7.86
N LYS A 777 10.80 39.20 -8.12
CA LYS A 777 11.65 38.51 -9.10
C LYS A 777 11.90 37.04 -8.75
N LEU A 778 12.02 36.71 -7.46
CA LEU A 778 12.33 35.35 -7.00
C LEU A 778 11.12 34.54 -6.56
N TRP A 779 10.05 35.15 -6.07
CA TRP A 779 8.88 34.47 -5.48
C TRP A 779 7.54 34.89 -6.08
N GLY A 780 7.55 35.79 -7.08
CA GLY A 780 6.37 36.26 -7.77
C GLY A 780 5.74 35.24 -8.72
N PRO A 781 4.78 35.68 -9.55
CA PRO A 781 4.06 34.81 -10.47
C PRO A 781 4.99 34.23 -11.56
N ALA A 782 4.51 33.21 -12.27
CA ALA A 782 5.36 32.39 -13.14
C ALA A 782 5.99 33.18 -14.30
N ASP A 783 5.33 34.23 -14.78
CA ASP A 783 5.83 35.19 -15.75
C ASP A 783 7.03 35.98 -15.20
N GLU A 784 6.96 36.50 -13.98
CA GLU A 784 8.08 37.20 -13.32
C GLU A 784 9.28 36.29 -13.07
N LEU A 785 9.04 35.04 -12.67
CA LEU A 785 10.11 34.06 -12.53
C LEU A 785 10.77 33.72 -13.88
N ARG A 786 9.99 33.72 -14.97
CA ARG A 786 10.49 33.46 -16.31
C ARG A 786 11.36 34.64 -16.78
N LYS A 787 10.90 35.87 -16.59
CA LYS A 787 11.69 37.10 -16.81
C LYS A 787 13.02 37.06 -16.06
N THR A 788 13.01 36.65 -14.80
CA THR A 788 14.25 36.52 -14.00
C THR A 788 15.23 35.50 -14.58
N ALA A 789 14.73 34.35 -15.03
CA ALA A 789 15.58 33.34 -15.66
C ALA A 789 16.14 33.79 -17.01
N ASP A 790 15.34 34.48 -17.82
CA ASP A 790 15.73 35.00 -19.13
C ASP A 790 16.69 36.19 -19.01
N PHE A 791 16.50 37.06 -18.02
CA PHE A 791 17.45 38.12 -17.67
C PHE A 791 18.84 37.53 -17.42
N LEU A 792 18.94 36.49 -16.58
CA LEU A 792 20.22 35.85 -16.30
C LEU A 792 20.80 35.08 -17.49
N ALA A 793 19.95 34.60 -18.39
CA ALA A 793 20.42 34.05 -19.65
C ALA A 793 21.11 35.14 -20.51
N ALA A 794 20.55 36.36 -20.52
CA ALA A 794 21.07 37.49 -21.28
C ALA A 794 22.35 38.09 -20.70
N THR A 795 22.58 37.97 -19.39
CA THR A 795 23.84 38.46 -18.76
C THR A 795 25.05 37.58 -19.03
N GLY A 796 24.85 36.33 -19.48
CA GLY A 796 25.93 35.35 -19.67
C GLY A 796 26.49 34.78 -18.35
N LEU A 797 25.96 35.19 -17.19
CA LEU A 797 26.39 34.69 -15.89
C LEU A 797 26.01 33.21 -15.73
N ARG A 798 26.96 32.41 -15.24
CA ARG A 798 26.72 30.99 -14.97
C ARG A 798 26.09 30.83 -13.58
N ILE A 799 24.86 30.34 -13.53
CA ILE A 799 24.10 30.10 -12.29
C ILE A 799 24.05 28.62 -11.94
#